data_AF-A0A0D2EPK0-F1
#
_entry.id   AF-A0A0D2EPK0-F1
#
_cell.length_a   1.000
_cell.length_b   1.000
_cell.length_c   1.000
_cell.angle_alpha   90.00
_cell.angle_beta   90.00
_cell.angle_gamma   90.00
#
_symmetry.space_group_name_H-M   'P 1'
#
loop_
_entity.id
_entity.type
_entity.pdbx_description
1 polymer ?
#
loop_
_entity_poly.entity_id
_entity_poly.type
_entity_poly.pdbx_seq_one_letter_code
_entity_poly.pdbx_strand_id
1 'polypeptide(L)'
;MLVTLSTVVETYILTRTFWLLLPQTLKFSHFQSSRRKYSYKISVRATTMSKDEANVAAVPDEAHASQTIPVKQGFFHHWRAFFHCSIACLGGLQLGIDLGSIAGMQAMPGFLMVFGFPDKTATFGYGIDPTVQTLINSLMSLGALVGCMGTGPLGRYVNRRWSLVIAIVFNNVGVILMIVAEDFGALYAGRLIVGVANGLFDVIPQLYIHECAPAHMRGSLLGMFNVLVSVGLLIGSIVDNYTATIMSKASYRIPLGLFLIIPTIITVALPFMPESPRWLMEHHQPSKASKALIKLRHKHTSPTAIDAEIAIIERGLEAEKALVHGVAVLDLFRRTNLRRTLLSWGLMTCLGGSGSLMFLVYGTYFFAVAGQTAAFQESIGMTAAGLVATLISMWVITKIGRRTILLAGFLIQAVCMLILAVIYRNNTLTVTAGKVLVAFTIIYLFFYNFCIAPYVYLSAGEIPTQRLRGYTLGSAIGIAFFWNWLASYTAPYFLNPLELNWGGRYGYVWFGSNICILIFVFFCVPETKDRTLEEIDEMFEEKVPALKFKRYDHPELGAADKAATAESAGDDDAAVAGQDGSGISPNQMALPQLGLQPQSSPFDSETIHNHEEFAHLPDNMGDTVSGHPMDGNALDHYDFESLLRDMNGNQVLHTPSMMAGILADEANGGLQFSFESPPLNQGPPDSGTIEPGAPFAGGPGTDVDPDPDIPDTDPAHFIYSLMPDSVQSSFGLSDGKRRLIVQDAEAVFSFARVPDTFRVPSCMAMERYITAFFDAFLVHAPCIHVPTFTTESAQPSLILAMAALGAQYHEEKDVAMLLHRAARLSILNQMEKTSFTAKGRPTWILQSLFFTMAFGVWRSNFDAVQESLAFQSNLGHIVRYVSYPGAKWVDDNQDPSLSWEEWIDLESAKRTKFVIYTFFNDLTLAYNVPPVITNSEINMDLPCDERLWTANCTASWSKRRNLSSASFQDTLRSLMSASDTNSLRCSTFGCHVVLSALSQQIWQSRQSSSPSENLPGLAKFQAALRDWQVMATKAEPPAESSGSNLESGALSRDSMNLLRLTHVMLALDTSKVKTVICRQDAQGIAQAMRSHCSGVLRSEIASTAALFAIHAFRRIVKAGVNVVTRRWSLELSPQTYSSWFDGCLFLSKWLETFEAAEHAVPLSREEQNVQSLVRQTLQEANPSLCQSTLPLSVEIMRAWASILTKHETWGFVSILGSAMQIYARSGG
;
A
#
# COMPACT_ATOMS: atom_id res chain seq x y z
N MET A 1 33.30 42.16 -13.95
CA MET A 1 32.96 41.95 -15.37
C MET A 1 34.15 41.48 -16.19
N LEU A 2 35.23 42.26 -16.37
CA LEU A 2 36.45 41.76 -17.04
C LEU A 2 37.05 40.53 -16.32
N VAL A 3 37.20 40.56 -14.99
CA VAL A 3 37.67 39.40 -14.20
C VAL A 3 36.73 38.19 -14.33
N THR A 4 35.41 38.40 -14.45
CA THR A 4 34.44 37.32 -14.65
C THR A 4 34.41 36.77 -16.08
N LEU A 5 34.76 37.58 -17.09
CA LEU A 5 35.09 37.06 -18.42
C LEU A 5 36.42 36.30 -18.38
N SER A 6 37.42 36.82 -17.66
CA SER A 6 38.72 36.16 -17.48
C SER A 6 38.54 34.79 -16.86
N THR A 7 37.83 34.63 -15.74
CA THR A 7 37.62 33.32 -15.12
C THR A 7 36.75 32.38 -15.96
N VAL A 8 35.77 32.86 -16.75
CA VAL A 8 35.01 32.00 -17.68
C VAL A 8 35.88 31.57 -18.87
N VAL A 9 36.70 32.45 -19.42
CA VAL A 9 37.64 32.16 -20.51
C VAL A 9 38.80 31.28 -20.03
N GLU A 10 39.31 31.50 -18.82
CA GLU A 10 40.31 30.66 -18.14
C GLU A 10 39.72 29.31 -17.76
N THR A 11 38.46 29.22 -17.33
CA THR A 11 37.79 27.91 -17.11
C THR A 11 37.61 27.17 -18.43
N TYR A 12 37.25 27.86 -19.51
CA TYR A 12 37.19 27.26 -20.86
C TYR A 12 38.57 26.84 -21.36
N ILE A 13 39.61 27.67 -21.16
CA ILE A 13 41.00 27.36 -21.51
C ILE A 13 41.54 26.21 -20.67
N LEU A 14 41.34 26.18 -19.35
CA LEU A 14 41.72 25.09 -18.43
C LEU A 14 41.00 23.80 -18.79
N THR A 15 39.71 23.85 -19.12
CA THR A 15 38.98 22.68 -19.61
C THR A 15 39.61 22.19 -20.93
N ARG A 16 39.93 23.10 -21.85
CA ARG A 16 40.51 22.78 -23.16
C ARG A 16 41.96 22.30 -23.08
N THR A 17 42.79 22.85 -22.19
CA THR A 17 44.16 22.39 -21.95
C THR A 17 44.17 21.10 -21.16
N PHE A 18 43.25 20.87 -20.23
CA PHE A 18 43.06 19.55 -19.59
C PHE A 18 42.72 18.46 -20.62
N TRP A 19 41.88 18.77 -21.62
CA TRP A 19 41.62 17.86 -22.75
C TRP A 19 42.80 17.71 -23.74
N LEU A 20 43.74 18.66 -23.80
CA LEU A 20 44.93 18.62 -24.68
C LEU A 20 46.19 18.06 -24.00
N LEU A 21 46.27 18.13 -22.67
CA LEU A 21 47.39 17.63 -21.85
C LEU A 21 47.22 16.16 -21.42
N LEU A 22 46.15 15.49 -21.87
CA LEU A 22 45.93 14.06 -21.63
C LEU A 22 47.05 13.24 -22.32
N PRO A 23 47.90 12.50 -21.59
CA PRO A 23 48.99 11.75 -22.20
C PRO A 23 48.45 10.62 -23.09
N GLN A 24 48.82 10.61 -24.37
CA GLN A 24 48.41 9.56 -25.32
C GLN A 24 49.10 8.19 -25.08
N THR A 25 49.83 8.04 -23.97
CA THR A 25 50.82 6.98 -23.73
C THR A 25 50.50 6.05 -22.55
N LEU A 26 49.21 5.77 -22.30
CA LEU A 26 48.79 4.66 -21.42
C LEU A 26 47.89 3.65 -22.14
N LYS A 27 48.49 2.91 -23.07
CA LYS A 27 47.92 1.66 -23.62
C LYS A 27 47.97 0.55 -22.55
N PHE A 28 46.96 0.46 -21.69
CA PHE A 28 46.73 -0.75 -20.90
C PHE A 28 45.83 -1.74 -21.66
N SER A 29 46.46 -2.54 -22.52
CA SER A 29 45.93 -3.84 -22.95
C SER A 29 45.88 -4.80 -21.76
N HIS A 30 44.88 -5.70 -21.74
CA HIS A 30 44.54 -6.62 -20.64
C HIS A 30 43.96 -6.00 -19.36
N PHE A 31 42.69 -5.60 -19.43
CA PHE A 31 41.74 -5.92 -18.35
C PHE A 31 40.32 -6.15 -18.90
N GLN A 32 40.10 -7.31 -19.54
CA GLN A 32 38.77 -7.75 -19.95
C GLN A 32 38.02 -8.36 -18.75
N SER A 33 37.30 -7.55 -17.99
CA SER A 33 36.18 -8.03 -17.17
C SER A 33 34.89 -7.96 -17.98
N SER A 34 34.17 -9.08 -18.07
CA SER A 34 33.00 -9.21 -18.94
C SER A 34 31.92 -8.17 -18.62
N ARG A 35 31.43 -7.48 -19.66
CA ARG A 35 30.24 -6.62 -19.62
C ARG A 35 29.17 -7.21 -20.52
N ARG A 36 28.11 -7.78 -19.92
CA ARG A 36 26.91 -8.20 -20.66
C ARG A 36 26.22 -6.97 -21.28
N LYS A 37 25.63 -7.16 -22.46
CA LYS A 37 24.85 -6.15 -23.18
C LYS A 37 23.36 -6.45 -22.98
N TYR A 38 22.73 -5.85 -21.97
CA TYR A 38 21.28 -5.93 -21.85
C TYR A 38 20.60 -5.14 -22.99
N SER A 39 19.59 -5.75 -23.62
CA SER A 39 18.86 -5.20 -24.77
C SER A 39 17.36 -5.18 -24.44
N TYR A 40 16.81 -3.99 -24.22
CA TYR A 40 15.45 -3.81 -23.70
C TYR A 40 14.36 -3.98 -24.79
N LYS A 41 13.57 -5.06 -24.71
CA LYS A 41 12.25 -5.13 -25.38
C LYS A 41 11.15 -4.86 -24.36
N ILE A 42 10.37 -3.80 -24.56
CA ILE A 42 9.13 -3.54 -23.81
C ILE A 42 8.00 -4.30 -24.52
N SER A 43 7.37 -5.25 -23.82
CA SER A 43 6.23 -6.02 -24.33
C SER A 43 4.96 -5.64 -23.59
N VAL A 44 4.23 -4.66 -24.11
CA VAL A 44 2.84 -4.40 -23.70
C VAL A 44 1.95 -5.30 -24.53
N ARG A 45 1.29 -6.29 -23.91
CA ARG A 45 0.35 -7.17 -24.61
C ARG A 45 -1.07 -6.63 -24.46
N ALA A 46 -1.66 -6.17 -25.58
CA ALA A 46 -3.08 -5.89 -25.66
C ALA A 46 -3.87 -7.16 -25.99
N THR A 47 -5.03 -7.32 -25.34
CA THR A 47 -6.01 -8.40 -25.54
C THR A 47 -7.34 -7.95 -24.93
N THR A 48 -8.51 -8.03 -25.59
CA THR A 48 -8.79 -8.31 -27.01
C THR A 48 -10.21 -7.80 -27.32
N MET A 49 -10.43 -7.18 -28.49
CA MET A 49 -11.79 -6.94 -29.02
C MET A 49 -12.30 -8.20 -29.74
N SER A 50 -13.62 -8.29 -29.97
CA SER A 50 -14.26 -9.38 -30.71
C SER A 50 -14.02 -9.29 -32.23
N LYS A 51 -14.36 -10.35 -32.97
CA LYS A 51 -13.83 -10.61 -34.32
C LYS A 51 -14.55 -9.94 -35.50
N ASP A 52 -15.69 -9.28 -35.28
CA ASP A 52 -16.59 -8.90 -36.38
C ASP A 52 -16.31 -7.52 -37.01
N GLU A 53 -15.41 -6.71 -36.44
CA GLU A 53 -15.00 -5.40 -36.99
C GLU A 53 -13.72 -5.44 -37.86
N ALA A 54 -13.26 -6.63 -38.25
CA ALA A 54 -11.93 -6.90 -38.80
C ALA A 54 -11.61 -6.36 -40.22
N ASN A 55 -12.33 -5.34 -40.72
CA ASN A 55 -12.26 -4.90 -42.12
C ASN A 55 -12.21 -3.37 -42.36
N VAL A 56 -12.10 -2.52 -41.33
CA VAL A 56 -12.20 -1.04 -41.49
C VAL A 56 -10.98 -0.24 -40.99
N ALA A 57 -10.03 -0.86 -40.27
CA ALA A 57 -8.93 -0.15 -39.61
C ALA A 57 -7.51 -0.67 -39.97
N ALA A 58 -7.16 -0.65 -41.25
CA ALA A 58 -5.79 -0.90 -41.68
C ALA A 58 -4.92 0.37 -41.55
N VAL A 59 -3.98 0.37 -40.60
CA VAL A 59 -2.92 1.39 -40.44
C VAL A 59 -1.57 0.66 -40.48
N PRO A 60 -0.53 1.13 -41.22
CA PRO A 60 0.64 0.30 -41.53
C PRO A 60 1.59 -0.03 -40.36
N ASP A 61 2.23 -1.20 -40.45
CA ASP A 61 3.20 -1.75 -39.49
C ASP A 61 4.57 -1.03 -39.45
N GLU A 62 4.61 0.25 -39.05
CA GLU A 62 5.88 0.98 -38.82
C GLU A 62 6.16 1.27 -37.33
N ALA A 63 5.28 0.87 -36.40
CA ALA A 63 5.40 1.17 -34.97
C ALA A 63 6.48 0.35 -34.21
N HIS A 64 6.92 -0.79 -34.75
CA HIS A 64 7.84 -1.71 -34.05
C HIS A 64 9.34 -1.36 -34.14
N ALA A 65 9.69 -0.19 -34.69
CA ALA A 65 11.07 0.27 -34.86
C ALA A 65 11.60 1.18 -33.71
N SER A 66 11.02 1.10 -32.50
CA SER A 66 11.51 1.83 -31.32
C SER A 66 12.83 1.24 -30.80
N GLN A 67 13.95 1.74 -31.35
CA GLN A 67 15.31 1.26 -31.11
C GLN A 67 15.67 1.09 -29.63
N THR A 68 16.29 -0.04 -29.29
CA THR A 68 17.19 -0.13 -28.14
C THR A 68 18.36 0.81 -28.37
N ILE A 69 18.39 1.95 -27.67
CA ILE A 69 19.48 2.93 -27.79
C ILE A 69 20.79 2.24 -27.36
N PRO A 70 21.78 2.05 -28.26
CA PRO A 70 23.00 1.34 -27.89
C PRO A 70 23.79 2.16 -26.87
N VAL A 71 24.35 1.49 -25.84
CA VAL A 71 25.16 2.12 -24.78
C VAL A 71 26.57 2.50 -25.29
N LYS A 72 26.60 3.38 -26.30
CA LYS A 72 27.76 4.01 -26.93
C LYS A 72 27.39 5.38 -27.53
N GLN A 73 26.61 6.19 -26.82
CA GLN A 73 26.38 7.59 -27.19
C GLN A 73 27.09 8.51 -26.20
N GLY A 74 27.95 9.39 -26.72
CA GLY A 74 28.85 10.21 -25.91
C GLY A 74 28.16 11.41 -25.27
N PHE A 75 28.82 12.00 -24.27
CA PHE A 75 28.44 13.21 -23.52
C PHE A 75 27.76 14.31 -24.37
N PHE A 76 28.25 14.55 -25.58
CA PHE A 76 27.73 15.55 -26.52
C PHE A 76 26.29 15.30 -27.02
N HIS A 77 25.77 14.07 -26.99
CA HIS A 77 24.42 13.76 -27.48
C HIS A 77 23.32 14.43 -26.63
N HIS A 78 23.55 14.58 -25.33
CA HIS A 78 22.61 15.16 -24.37
C HIS A 78 23.00 16.57 -23.90
N TRP A 79 23.80 17.30 -24.71
CA TRP A 79 24.38 18.60 -24.31
C TRP A 79 23.33 19.65 -23.89
N ARG A 80 22.10 19.58 -24.40
CA ARG A 80 20.99 20.47 -24.01
C ARG A 80 20.53 20.26 -22.57
N ALA A 81 20.27 19.01 -22.18
CA ALA A 81 19.96 18.67 -20.79
C ALA A 81 21.12 19.05 -19.88
N PHE A 82 22.37 18.82 -20.31
CA PHE A 82 23.55 19.24 -19.56
C PHE A 82 23.57 20.78 -19.37
N PHE A 83 23.48 21.56 -20.45
CA PHE A 83 23.47 23.03 -20.41
C PHE A 83 22.35 23.60 -19.52
N HIS A 84 21.13 23.08 -19.64
CA HIS A 84 20.00 23.55 -18.84
C HIS A 84 20.13 23.17 -17.36
N CYS A 85 20.65 21.99 -17.02
CA CYS A 85 20.97 21.64 -15.64
C CYS A 85 22.15 22.45 -15.09
N SER A 86 23.18 22.75 -15.89
CA SER A 86 24.31 23.60 -15.48
C SER A 86 23.88 25.02 -15.11
N ILE A 87 22.83 25.58 -15.75
CA ILE A 87 22.23 26.86 -15.33
C ILE A 87 21.67 26.75 -13.91
N ALA A 88 20.96 25.67 -13.57
CA ALA A 88 20.47 25.44 -12.22
C ALA A 88 21.64 25.29 -11.23
N CYS A 89 22.72 24.59 -11.61
CA CYS A 89 23.88 24.38 -10.75
C CYS A 89 24.61 25.67 -10.32
N LEU A 90 24.35 26.82 -10.96
CA LEU A 90 24.86 28.12 -10.51
C LEU A 90 24.36 28.53 -9.11
N GLY A 91 23.26 27.95 -8.61
CA GLY A 91 22.86 28.10 -7.20
C GLY A 91 23.94 27.58 -6.24
N GLY A 92 24.59 26.45 -6.58
CA GLY A 92 25.73 25.92 -5.84
C GLY A 92 26.95 26.82 -5.89
N LEU A 93 27.19 27.52 -7.00
CA LEU A 93 28.25 28.53 -7.09
C LEU A 93 28.01 29.71 -6.12
N GLN A 94 26.76 30.18 -5.99
CA GLN A 94 26.40 31.24 -5.04
C GLN A 94 26.56 30.77 -3.59
N LEU A 95 26.03 29.59 -3.24
CA LEU A 95 26.20 28.96 -1.92
C LEU A 95 27.70 28.82 -1.57
N GLY A 96 28.51 28.41 -2.53
CA GLY A 96 29.94 28.24 -2.34
C GLY A 96 30.70 29.54 -2.09
N ILE A 97 30.33 30.63 -2.77
CA ILE A 97 30.98 31.95 -2.56
C ILE A 97 30.73 32.45 -1.13
N ASP A 98 29.52 32.31 -0.58
CA ASP A 98 29.26 32.75 0.79
C ASP A 98 30.06 31.93 1.81
N LEU A 99 30.05 30.60 1.69
CA LEU A 99 30.86 29.70 2.53
C LEU A 99 32.37 30.00 2.42
N GLY A 100 32.87 30.35 1.23
CA GLY A 100 34.27 30.69 1.00
C GLY A 100 34.71 32.07 1.51
N SER A 101 33.79 33.06 1.52
CA SER A 101 34.07 34.44 1.95
C SER A 101 33.64 34.78 3.38
N ILE A 102 32.87 33.93 4.07
CA ILE A 102 32.60 34.16 5.50
C ILE A 102 33.84 33.86 6.36
N ALA A 103 34.62 32.86 5.96
CA ALA A 103 35.77 32.33 6.70
C ALA A 103 37.02 33.23 6.70
N GLY A 104 37.20 34.08 5.69
CA GLY A 104 38.24 35.11 5.69
C GLY A 104 37.73 36.46 6.21
N MET A 105 36.50 36.85 5.87
CA MET A 105 35.86 38.10 6.30
C MET A 105 35.93 38.34 7.81
N GLN A 106 35.64 37.32 8.64
CA GLN A 106 35.72 37.44 10.11
C GLN A 106 37.14 37.72 10.63
N ALA A 107 38.18 37.42 9.85
CA ALA A 107 39.59 37.65 10.19
C ALA A 107 40.17 38.91 9.52
N MET A 108 39.38 39.69 8.76
CA MET A 108 39.86 40.89 8.11
C MET A 108 39.99 42.07 9.08
N PRO A 109 41.13 42.78 9.15
CA PRO A 109 41.28 44.00 9.96
C PRO A 109 40.20 45.06 9.68
N GLY A 110 39.83 45.29 8.41
CA GLY A 110 38.77 46.24 8.03
C GLY A 110 37.34 45.84 8.47
N PHE A 111 37.12 44.57 8.83
CA PHE A 111 35.88 44.10 9.48
C PHE A 111 35.97 44.26 11.01
N LEU A 112 37.10 43.84 11.60
CA LEU A 112 37.39 43.95 13.04
C LEU A 112 37.39 45.41 13.55
N MET A 113 37.78 46.37 12.71
CA MET A 113 37.70 47.81 13.00
C MET A 113 36.25 48.35 13.10
N VAL A 114 35.23 47.58 12.70
CA VAL A 114 33.81 47.98 12.73
C VAL A 114 33.01 47.15 13.73
N PHE A 115 33.23 45.82 13.76
CA PHE A 115 32.45 44.87 14.53
C PHE A 115 33.25 44.13 15.63
N GLY A 116 34.51 44.50 15.83
CA GLY A 116 35.42 43.96 16.85
C GLY A 116 35.90 45.02 17.86
N PHE A 117 36.98 44.72 18.57
CA PHE A 117 37.58 45.59 19.58
C PHE A 117 39.13 45.60 19.47
N PRO A 118 39.83 46.68 19.87
CA PRO A 118 41.29 46.71 19.83
C PRO A 118 41.91 45.80 20.90
N ASP A 119 42.83 44.92 20.49
CA ASP A 119 43.55 43.98 21.37
C ASP A 119 45.02 43.91 20.95
N LYS A 120 45.92 44.24 21.90
CA LYS A 120 47.38 44.26 21.67
C LYS A 120 48.03 42.86 21.70
N THR A 121 47.29 41.82 22.08
CA THR A 121 47.77 40.43 22.11
C THR A 121 47.42 39.65 20.84
N ALA A 122 46.39 40.08 20.10
CA ALA A 122 46.00 39.50 18.82
C ALA A 122 46.97 39.86 17.67
N THR A 123 47.19 38.92 16.75
CA THR A 123 48.13 39.02 15.61
C THR A 123 47.92 40.25 14.71
N PHE A 124 46.70 40.81 14.69
CA PHE A 124 46.32 41.95 13.85
C PHE A 124 45.98 43.22 14.65
N GLY A 125 46.19 43.24 15.97
CA GLY A 125 45.88 44.40 16.83
C GLY A 125 44.41 44.59 17.19
N TYR A 126 43.53 43.68 16.75
CA TYR A 126 42.09 43.67 17.04
C TYR A 126 41.60 42.24 17.30
N GLY A 127 40.67 42.10 18.24
CA GLY A 127 39.91 40.89 18.52
C GLY A 127 38.45 40.99 18.07
N ILE A 128 37.74 39.87 18.11
CA ILE A 128 36.29 39.77 17.88
C ILE A 128 35.64 39.11 19.10
N ASP A 129 34.45 39.57 19.47
CA ASP A 129 33.68 38.95 20.53
C ASP A 129 33.19 37.55 20.09
N PRO A 130 33.32 36.50 20.94
CA PRO A 130 32.87 35.15 20.60
C PRO A 130 31.41 35.10 20.16
N THR A 131 30.53 35.90 20.77
CA THR A 131 29.09 35.99 20.48
C THR A 131 28.86 36.52 19.06
N VAL A 132 29.59 37.56 18.65
CA VAL A 132 29.49 38.14 17.30
C VAL A 132 29.92 37.12 16.25
N GLN A 133 31.07 36.48 16.45
CA GLN A 133 31.58 35.45 15.54
C GLN A 133 30.61 34.27 15.41
N THR A 134 30.05 33.85 16.55
CA THR A 134 29.07 32.77 16.68
C THR A 134 27.75 33.09 15.97
N LEU A 135 27.19 34.28 16.18
CA LEU A 135 25.90 34.70 15.61
C LEU A 135 25.97 34.85 14.09
N ILE A 136 27.03 35.46 13.55
CA ILE A 136 27.20 35.63 12.09
C ILE A 136 27.15 34.27 11.36
N ASN A 137 27.84 33.26 11.90
CA ASN A 137 27.91 31.92 11.30
C ASN A 137 26.65 31.08 11.54
N SER A 138 26.10 31.14 12.76
CA SER A 138 24.92 30.33 13.12
C SER A 138 23.62 30.87 12.47
N LEU A 139 23.41 32.18 12.39
CA LEU A 139 22.19 32.74 11.78
C LEU A 139 22.04 32.40 10.29
N MET A 140 23.14 32.27 9.55
CA MET A 140 23.10 31.76 8.18
C MET A 140 22.57 30.32 8.12
N SER A 141 23.07 29.43 8.99
CA SER A 141 22.60 28.03 9.09
C SER A 141 21.14 27.94 9.55
N LEU A 142 20.70 28.83 10.46
CA LEU A 142 19.30 28.91 10.91
C LEU A 142 18.37 29.36 9.77
N GLY A 143 18.80 30.32 8.95
CA GLY A 143 18.07 30.72 7.75
C GLY A 143 18.00 29.59 6.73
N ALA A 144 19.11 28.87 6.52
CA ALA A 144 19.18 27.74 5.59
C ALA A 144 18.27 26.58 6.01
N LEU A 145 18.18 26.27 7.32
CA LEU A 145 17.18 25.35 7.87
C LEU A 145 15.75 25.72 7.43
N VAL A 146 15.36 26.99 7.60
CA VAL A 146 14.02 27.50 7.21
C VAL A 146 13.79 27.43 5.70
N GLY A 147 14.78 27.83 4.88
CA GLY A 147 14.69 27.74 3.41
C GLY A 147 14.54 26.29 2.92
N CYS A 148 15.37 25.38 3.43
CA CYS A 148 15.34 23.96 3.08
C CYS A 148 14.01 23.30 3.46
N MET A 149 13.52 23.51 4.69
CA MET A 149 12.21 22.98 5.11
C MET A 149 11.05 23.58 4.31
N GLY A 150 11.13 24.87 3.97
CA GLY A 150 10.16 25.53 3.11
C GLY A 150 10.11 25.00 1.67
N THR A 151 11.15 24.30 1.20
CA THR A 151 11.24 23.87 -0.20
C THR A 151 10.21 22.80 -0.58
N GLY A 152 9.76 21.97 0.37
CA GLY A 152 8.70 20.96 0.14
C GLY A 152 7.36 21.60 -0.26
N PRO A 153 6.74 22.41 0.63
CA PRO A 153 5.54 23.19 0.29
C PRO A 153 5.73 24.13 -0.90
N LEU A 154 6.86 24.84 -0.96
CA LEU A 154 7.15 25.76 -2.07
C LEU A 154 7.18 25.01 -3.41
N GLY A 155 7.90 23.90 -3.49
CA GLY A 155 8.02 23.09 -4.70
C GLY A 155 6.73 22.36 -5.11
N ARG A 156 5.71 22.34 -4.26
CA ARG A 156 4.35 21.92 -4.63
C ARG A 156 3.63 23.03 -5.37
N TYR A 157 3.41 24.18 -4.72
CA TYR A 157 2.59 25.27 -5.27
C TYR A 157 3.32 26.16 -6.30
N VAL A 158 4.65 26.18 -6.27
CA VAL A 158 5.51 27.02 -7.11
C VAL A 158 6.47 26.14 -7.90
N ASN A 159 6.63 26.45 -9.19
CA ASN A 159 7.48 25.69 -10.09
C ASN A 159 8.98 25.94 -9.83
N ARG A 160 9.87 25.14 -10.43
CA ARG A 160 11.30 25.18 -10.11
C ARG A 160 11.92 26.53 -10.51
N ARG A 161 11.48 27.11 -11.63
CA ARG A 161 11.89 28.46 -12.09
C ARG A 161 11.55 29.55 -11.07
N TRP A 162 10.29 29.69 -10.68
CA TRP A 162 9.87 30.75 -9.74
C TRP A 162 10.44 30.54 -8.34
N SER A 163 10.66 29.29 -7.92
CA SER A 163 11.34 28.98 -6.66
C SER A 163 12.78 29.52 -6.64
N LEU A 164 13.51 29.45 -7.77
CA LEU A 164 14.83 30.09 -7.90
C LEU A 164 14.75 31.63 -7.91
N VAL A 165 13.71 32.22 -8.49
CA VAL A 165 13.48 33.69 -8.41
C VAL A 165 13.28 34.14 -6.96
N ILE A 166 12.55 33.36 -6.16
CA ILE A 166 12.35 33.64 -4.73
C ILE A 166 13.69 33.60 -3.97
N ALA A 167 14.55 32.60 -4.24
CA ALA A 167 15.91 32.54 -3.68
C ALA A 167 16.76 33.78 -4.06
N ILE A 168 16.71 34.21 -5.32
CA ILE A 168 17.40 35.42 -5.82
C ILE A 168 16.92 36.67 -5.08
N VAL A 169 15.61 36.82 -4.87
CA VAL A 169 15.03 37.98 -4.15
C VAL A 169 15.51 38.00 -2.70
N PHE A 170 15.41 36.88 -1.97
CA PHE A 170 15.91 36.82 -0.59
C PHE A 170 17.41 37.14 -0.51
N ASN A 171 18.24 36.54 -1.38
CA ASN A 171 19.68 36.81 -1.40
C ASN A 171 19.95 38.30 -1.59
N ASN A 172 19.36 38.91 -2.61
CA ASN A 172 19.65 40.30 -2.94
C ASN A 172 19.20 41.26 -1.84
N VAL A 173 18.05 41.01 -1.19
CA VAL A 173 17.59 41.80 -0.04
C VAL A 173 18.56 41.66 1.15
N GLY A 174 18.95 40.44 1.52
CA GLY A 174 19.86 40.21 2.64
C GLY A 174 21.27 40.76 2.41
N VAL A 175 21.79 40.64 1.19
CA VAL A 175 23.10 41.19 0.81
C VAL A 175 23.10 42.71 0.79
N ILE A 176 22.06 43.35 0.21
CA ILE A 176 21.94 44.82 0.23
C ILE A 176 21.87 45.32 1.68
N LEU A 177 21.14 44.62 2.56
CA LEU A 177 21.08 44.97 3.98
C LEU A 177 22.47 44.91 4.65
N MET A 178 23.24 43.84 4.45
CA MET A 178 24.61 43.70 4.99
C MET A 178 25.64 44.67 4.40
N ILE A 179 25.41 45.17 3.18
CA ILE A 179 26.30 46.17 2.55
C ILE A 179 25.95 47.58 3.04
N VAL A 180 24.67 47.94 3.10
CA VAL A 180 24.22 49.31 3.40
C VAL A 180 24.30 49.62 4.89
N ALA A 181 23.82 48.71 5.74
CA ALA A 181 23.78 48.94 7.18
C ALA A 181 25.14 48.74 7.85
N GLU A 182 25.30 49.35 9.03
CA GLU A 182 26.55 49.36 9.80
C GLU A 182 26.35 48.97 11.28
N ASP A 183 25.16 48.46 11.61
CA ASP A 183 24.81 47.94 12.93
C ASP A 183 24.79 46.40 12.95
N PHE A 184 24.96 45.82 14.14
CA PHE A 184 24.93 44.36 14.34
C PHE A 184 23.56 43.75 13.98
N GLY A 185 22.45 44.45 14.23
CA GLY A 185 21.10 43.92 14.01
C GLY A 185 20.80 43.66 12.53
N ALA A 186 21.14 44.62 11.67
CA ALA A 186 21.02 44.49 10.23
C ALA A 186 22.01 43.48 9.63
N LEU A 187 23.23 43.37 10.17
CA LEU A 187 24.18 42.31 9.79
C LEU A 187 23.59 40.91 10.11
N TYR A 188 23.03 40.74 11.31
CA TYR A 188 22.39 39.50 11.76
C TYR A 188 21.11 39.16 10.95
N ALA A 189 20.24 40.14 10.73
CA ALA A 189 19.04 39.97 9.90
C ALA A 189 19.40 39.65 8.44
N GLY A 190 20.39 40.34 7.87
CA GLY A 190 20.89 40.08 6.53
C GLY A 190 21.50 38.68 6.40
N ARG A 191 22.26 38.22 7.41
CA ARG A 191 22.78 36.84 7.49
C ARG A 191 21.68 35.79 7.54
N LEU A 192 20.61 36.01 8.32
CA LEU A 192 19.45 35.13 8.37
C LEU A 192 18.72 35.06 7.01
N ILE A 193 18.51 36.22 6.36
CA ILE A 193 17.84 36.33 5.07
C ILE A 193 18.65 35.67 3.93
N VAL A 194 19.97 35.87 3.89
CA VAL A 194 20.84 35.14 2.95
C VAL A 194 20.88 33.64 3.26
N GLY A 195 20.80 33.25 4.53
CA GLY A 195 20.60 31.86 4.92
C GLY A 195 19.38 31.21 4.25
N VAL A 196 18.21 31.88 4.28
CA VAL A 196 16.99 31.38 3.61
C VAL A 196 17.22 31.21 2.11
N ALA A 197 17.91 32.16 1.46
CA ALA A 197 18.25 32.05 0.05
C ALA A 197 19.22 30.90 -0.25
N ASN A 198 20.26 30.72 0.57
CA ASN A 198 21.25 29.65 0.44
C ASN A 198 20.61 28.27 0.57
N GLY A 199 19.67 28.07 1.51
CA GLY A 199 18.93 26.82 1.63
C GLY A 199 18.10 26.50 0.38
N LEU A 200 17.42 27.51 -0.20
CA LEU A 200 16.69 27.36 -1.46
C LEU A 200 17.64 27.09 -2.65
N PHE A 201 18.81 27.74 -2.70
CA PHE A 201 19.85 27.49 -3.72
C PHE A 201 20.53 26.12 -3.57
N ASP A 202 20.45 25.46 -2.42
CA ASP A 202 20.93 24.09 -2.24
C ASP A 202 19.89 23.07 -2.75
N VAL A 203 18.66 23.14 -2.24
CA VAL A 203 17.63 22.11 -2.52
C VAL A 203 17.08 22.20 -3.94
N ILE A 204 16.76 23.40 -4.45
CA ILE A 204 16.01 23.54 -5.72
C ILE A 204 16.82 23.08 -6.94
N PRO A 205 18.11 23.44 -7.12
CA PRO A 205 18.90 22.93 -8.25
C PRO A 205 19.04 21.42 -8.24
N GLN A 206 19.28 20.82 -7.07
CA GLN A 206 19.38 19.37 -6.93
C GLN A 206 18.05 18.71 -7.36
N LEU A 207 16.90 19.18 -6.84
CA LEU A 207 15.58 18.66 -7.22
C LEU A 207 15.30 18.80 -8.73
N TYR A 208 15.66 19.93 -9.34
CA TYR A 208 15.54 20.13 -10.79
C TYR A 208 16.40 19.12 -11.59
N ILE A 209 17.63 18.84 -11.15
CA ILE A 209 18.50 17.82 -11.78
C ILE A 209 17.87 16.43 -11.65
N HIS A 210 17.34 16.07 -10.48
CA HIS A 210 16.66 14.78 -10.28
C HIS A 210 15.46 14.58 -11.23
N GLU A 211 14.71 15.64 -11.52
CA GLU A 211 13.51 15.63 -12.37
C GLU A 211 13.80 15.74 -13.88
N CYS A 212 14.87 16.43 -14.30
CA CYS A 212 15.15 16.72 -15.72
C CYS A 212 16.23 15.83 -16.35
N ALA A 213 17.18 15.32 -15.56
CA ALA A 213 18.33 14.58 -16.05
C ALA A 213 18.02 13.11 -16.39
N PRO A 214 18.51 12.57 -17.53
CA PRO A 214 18.54 11.13 -17.77
C PRO A 214 19.28 10.40 -16.65
N ALA A 215 18.79 9.23 -16.23
CA ALA A 215 19.32 8.49 -15.09
C ALA A 215 20.85 8.28 -15.15
N HIS A 216 21.37 7.91 -16.32
CA HIS A 216 22.80 7.66 -16.54
C HIS A 216 23.70 8.92 -16.46
N MET A 217 23.13 10.14 -16.56
CA MET A 217 23.87 11.40 -16.40
C MET A 217 23.66 12.06 -15.03
N ARG A 218 22.62 11.68 -14.28
CA ARG A 218 22.18 12.35 -13.04
C ARG A 218 23.32 12.51 -12.03
N GLY A 219 24.09 11.44 -11.78
CA GLY A 219 25.24 11.47 -10.87
C GLY A 219 26.34 12.45 -11.30
N SER A 220 26.64 12.57 -12.59
CA SER A 220 27.63 13.55 -13.09
C SER A 220 27.11 14.99 -13.04
N LEU A 221 25.80 15.22 -13.15
CA LEU A 221 25.21 16.56 -13.00
C LEU A 221 25.14 17.03 -11.54
N LEU A 222 24.87 16.11 -10.60
CA LEU A 222 25.00 16.38 -9.16
C LEU A 222 26.48 16.55 -8.75
N GLY A 223 27.40 15.83 -9.42
CA GLY A 223 28.84 16.11 -9.37
C GLY A 223 29.19 17.52 -9.83
N MET A 224 28.61 18.01 -10.94
CA MET A 224 28.79 19.38 -11.43
C MET A 224 28.26 20.44 -10.45
N PHE A 225 27.16 20.19 -9.74
CA PHE A 225 26.71 21.06 -8.65
C PHE A 225 27.80 21.18 -7.56
N ASN A 226 28.35 20.06 -7.10
CA ASN A 226 29.41 20.04 -6.09
C ASN A 226 30.71 20.71 -6.59
N VAL A 227 31.09 20.53 -7.87
CA VAL A 227 32.22 21.25 -8.48
C VAL A 227 32.00 22.75 -8.47
N LEU A 228 30.80 23.24 -8.81
CA LEU A 228 30.50 24.67 -8.77
C LEU A 228 30.47 25.23 -7.33
N VAL A 229 30.04 24.45 -6.33
CA VAL A 229 30.24 24.80 -4.92
C VAL A 229 31.73 24.96 -4.61
N SER A 230 32.59 24.00 -4.97
CA SER A 230 34.05 24.10 -4.74
C SER A 230 34.70 25.30 -5.47
N VAL A 231 34.26 25.63 -6.69
CA VAL A 231 34.69 26.84 -7.41
C VAL A 231 34.27 28.09 -6.65
N GLY A 232 33.06 28.10 -6.08
CA GLY A 232 32.57 29.21 -5.26
C GLY A 232 33.42 29.43 -4.01
N LEU A 233 33.73 28.35 -3.27
CA LEU A 233 34.60 28.44 -2.08
C LEU A 233 35.96 29.05 -2.44
N LEU A 234 36.58 28.56 -3.52
CA LEU A 234 37.88 29.04 -3.97
C LEU A 234 37.83 30.51 -4.41
N ILE A 235 36.78 30.94 -5.12
CA ILE A 235 36.59 32.36 -5.48
C ILE A 235 36.46 33.24 -4.24
N GLY A 236 35.65 32.82 -3.25
CA GLY A 236 35.49 33.56 -2.00
C GLY A 236 36.82 33.71 -1.25
N SER A 237 37.52 32.61 -0.99
CA SER A 237 38.80 32.63 -0.26
C SER A 237 39.93 33.36 -1.00
N ILE A 238 39.94 33.35 -2.34
CA ILE A 238 40.87 34.17 -3.14
C ILE A 238 40.57 35.66 -2.98
N VAL A 239 39.29 36.05 -3.08
CA VAL A 239 38.89 37.47 -2.96
C VAL A 239 39.19 37.97 -1.55
N ASP A 240 38.87 37.16 -0.52
CA ASP A 240 39.18 37.47 0.87
C ASP A 240 40.67 37.71 1.10
N ASN A 241 41.55 36.86 0.56
CA ASN A 241 43.00 37.05 0.66
C ASN A 241 43.47 38.37 0.03
N TYR A 242 42.89 38.80 -1.09
CA TYR A 242 43.21 40.10 -1.69
C TYR A 242 42.64 41.27 -0.88
N THR A 243 41.40 41.17 -0.38
CA THR A 243 40.72 42.27 0.33
C THR A 243 41.11 42.39 1.81
N ALA A 244 41.67 41.35 2.43
CA ALA A 244 42.14 41.39 3.82
C ALA A 244 43.25 42.43 4.07
N THR A 245 43.99 42.85 3.03
CA THR A 245 44.99 43.92 3.11
C THR A 245 44.39 45.33 3.19
N ILE A 246 43.07 45.49 2.95
CA ILE A 246 42.41 46.79 2.87
C ILE A 246 41.99 47.25 4.27
N MET A 247 42.61 48.31 4.77
CA MET A 247 42.31 48.92 6.08
C MET A 247 41.10 49.86 6.02
N SER A 248 39.96 49.39 5.51
CA SER A 248 38.70 50.15 5.46
C SER A 248 37.49 49.25 5.28
N LYS A 249 36.28 49.81 5.42
CA LYS A 249 34.98 49.14 5.19
C LYS A 249 34.84 48.47 3.82
N ALA A 250 35.69 48.81 2.84
CA ALA A 250 35.72 48.12 1.55
C ALA A 250 36.19 46.66 1.66
N SER A 251 36.94 46.27 2.70
CA SER A 251 37.50 44.91 2.84
C SER A 251 36.42 43.82 2.83
N TYR A 252 35.32 44.04 3.57
CA TYR A 252 34.21 43.10 3.68
C TYR A 252 33.04 43.44 2.72
N ARG A 253 32.85 44.71 2.37
CA ARG A 253 31.83 45.12 1.39
C ARG A 253 32.12 44.59 -0.03
N ILE A 254 33.38 44.40 -0.42
CA ILE A 254 33.74 43.83 -1.73
C ILE A 254 33.36 42.34 -1.85
N PRO A 255 33.74 41.43 -0.92
CA PRO A 255 33.23 40.06 -0.88
C PRO A 255 31.70 39.97 -0.88
N LEU A 256 31.01 40.73 -0.01
CA LEU A 256 29.54 40.77 0.02
C LEU A 256 28.95 41.21 -1.34
N GLY A 257 29.59 42.15 -2.03
CA GLY A 257 29.17 42.59 -3.37
C GLY A 257 29.20 41.50 -4.44
N LEU A 258 30.03 40.46 -4.29
CA LEU A 258 30.04 39.31 -5.21
C LEU A 258 28.76 38.50 -5.14
N PHE A 259 28.08 38.49 -3.98
CA PHE A 259 26.88 37.69 -3.75
C PHE A 259 25.69 38.20 -4.58
N LEU A 260 25.78 39.39 -5.19
CA LEU A 260 24.79 39.90 -6.15
C LEU A 260 25.06 39.44 -7.60
N ILE A 261 26.30 39.04 -7.92
CA ILE A 261 26.72 38.76 -9.30
C ILE A 261 26.12 37.45 -9.80
N ILE A 262 26.24 36.35 -9.04
CA ILE A 262 25.74 35.04 -9.48
C ILE A 262 24.20 35.03 -9.59
N PRO A 263 23.43 35.56 -8.63
CA PRO A 263 21.98 35.71 -8.77
C PRO A 263 21.54 36.57 -9.97
N THR A 264 22.30 37.61 -10.32
CA THR A 264 22.06 38.38 -11.56
C THR A 264 22.30 37.53 -12.81
N ILE A 265 23.37 36.73 -12.85
CA ILE A 265 23.63 35.79 -13.97
C ILE A 265 22.51 34.75 -14.06
N ILE A 266 22.06 34.18 -12.94
CA ILE A 266 20.93 33.24 -12.91
C ILE A 266 19.66 33.93 -13.44
N THR A 267 19.36 35.17 -13.03
CA THR A 267 18.18 35.92 -13.49
C THR A 267 18.17 36.09 -15.01
N VAL A 268 19.31 36.38 -15.62
CA VAL A 268 19.47 36.49 -17.08
C VAL A 268 19.34 35.11 -17.77
N ALA A 269 19.78 34.03 -17.14
CA ALA A 269 19.72 32.68 -17.69
C ALA A 269 18.34 31.97 -17.53
N LEU A 270 17.56 32.35 -16.51
CA LEU A 270 16.32 31.71 -16.09
C LEU A 270 15.20 31.63 -17.16
N PRO A 271 15.03 32.62 -18.07
CA PRO A 271 14.07 32.50 -19.17
C PRO A 271 14.38 31.34 -20.14
N PHE A 272 15.65 30.99 -20.32
CA PHE A 272 16.13 29.98 -21.27
C PHE A 272 16.04 28.55 -20.72
N MET A 273 16.27 28.37 -19.42
CA MET A 273 16.15 27.09 -18.68
C MET A 273 14.69 26.59 -18.70
N PRO A 274 14.33 25.44 -19.30
CA PRO A 274 12.95 24.93 -19.33
C PRO A 274 12.46 24.57 -17.91
N GLU A 275 11.14 24.52 -17.72
CA GLU A 275 10.54 24.04 -16.47
C GLU A 275 10.57 22.51 -16.36
N SER A 276 10.50 21.98 -15.15
CA SER A 276 10.49 20.53 -14.88
C SER A 276 9.34 19.80 -15.58
N PRO A 277 9.61 18.82 -16.46
CA PRO A 277 8.56 18.03 -17.10
C PRO A 277 7.72 17.22 -16.11
N ARG A 278 8.36 16.64 -15.07
CA ARG A 278 7.65 15.86 -14.03
C ARG A 278 6.69 16.77 -13.22
N TRP A 279 7.12 17.98 -12.83
CA TRP A 279 6.25 18.96 -12.16
C TRP A 279 5.05 19.40 -13.03
N LEU A 280 5.28 19.60 -14.33
CA LEU A 280 4.22 19.95 -15.29
C LEU A 280 3.21 18.83 -15.51
N MET A 281 3.61 17.55 -15.42
CA MET A 281 2.69 16.41 -15.45
C MET A 281 1.88 16.29 -14.15
N GLU A 282 2.50 16.49 -12.97
CA GLU A 282 1.78 16.54 -11.68
C GLU A 282 0.67 17.62 -11.72
N HIS A 283 0.98 18.77 -12.33
CA HIS A 283 0.07 19.90 -12.51
C HIS A 283 -0.82 19.83 -13.77
N HIS A 284 -1.06 18.62 -14.30
CA HIS A 284 -2.00 18.34 -15.39
C HIS A 284 -1.77 19.20 -16.67
N GLN A 285 -0.51 19.47 -17.03
CA GLN A 285 -0.13 20.31 -18.17
C GLN A 285 0.75 19.56 -19.21
N PRO A 286 0.30 18.42 -19.77
CA PRO A 286 1.10 17.57 -20.66
C PRO A 286 1.61 18.29 -21.91
N SER A 287 0.81 19.20 -22.48
CA SER A 287 1.21 20.00 -23.65
C SER A 287 2.37 20.99 -23.37
N LYS A 288 2.61 21.34 -22.09
CA LYS A 288 3.81 22.08 -21.66
C LYS A 288 4.94 21.13 -21.27
N ALA A 289 4.64 19.98 -20.65
CA ALA A 289 5.62 18.95 -20.31
C ALA A 289 6.35 18.45 -21.57
N SER A 290 5.62 18.14 -22.65
CA SER A 290 6.19 17.79 -23.96
C SER A 290 7.12 18.89 -24.50
N LYS A 291 6.68 20.15 -24.49
CA LYS A 291 7.50 21.30 -24.93
C LYS A 291 8.76 21.52 -24.07
N ALA A 292 8.74 21.15 -22.79
CA ALA A 292 9.92 21.15 -21.92
C ALA A 292 10.84 19.96 -22.24
N LEU A 293 10.28 18.77 -22.44
CA LEU A 293 11.03 17.56 -22.81
C LEU A 293 11.75 17.75 -24.16
N ILE A 294 11.08 18.31 -25.18
CA ILE A 294 11.67 18.65 -26.50
C ILE A 294 12.88 19.60 -26.38
N LYS A 295 12.89 20.50 -25.37
CA LYS A 295 14.03 21.39 -25.10
C LYS A 295 15.19 20.67 -24.40
N LEU A 296 14.89 19.76 -23.47
CA LEU A 296 15.90 18.98 -22.74
C LEU A 296 16.52 17.85 -23.58
N ARG A 297 15.73 17.18 -24.43
CA ARG A 297 16.13 16.04 -25.27
C ARG A 297 16.77 16.51 -26.59
N HIS A 298 17.27 15.54 -27.38
CA HIS A 298 18.04 15.82 -28.58
C HIS A 298 17.14 16.30 -29.74
N LYS A 299 17.68 17.11 -30.67
CA LYS A 299 16.89 17.70 -31.77
C LYS A 299 16.33 16.63 -32.76
N HIS A 300 16.86 15.42 -32.72
CA HIS A 300 16.45 14.28 -33.54
C HIS A 300 15.84 13.12 -32.73
N THR A 301 15.45 13.34 -31.47
CA THR A 301 14.57 12.39 -30.76
C THR A 301 13.21 12.41 -31.46
N SER A 302 12.65 11.24 -31.82
CA SER A 302 11.36 11.18 -32.50
C SER A 302 10.23 11.69 -31.61
N PRO A 303 9.12 12.24 -32.17
CA PRO A 303 7.94 12.58 -31.39
C PRO A 303 7.45 11.39 -30.56
N THR A 304 7.37 10.21 -31.18
CA THR A 304 6.99 8.94 -30.55
C THR A 304 7.82 8.57 -29.32
N ALA A 305 9.12 8.88 -29.28
CA ALA A 305 9.97 8.62 -28.13
C ALA A 305 9.76 9.64 -26.99
N ILE A 306 9.36 10.87 -27.33
CA ILE A 306 8.99 11.91 -26.36
C ILE A 306 7.63 11.60 -25.74
N ASP A 307 6.66 11.21 -26.57
CA ASP A 307 5.33 10.82 -26.12
C ASP A 307 5.37 9.53 -25.28
N ALA A 308 6.26 8.58 -25.62
CA ALA A 308 6.53 7.41 -24.78
C ALA A 308 7.14 7.76 -23.41
N GLU A 309 8.08 8.73 -23.33
CA GLU A 309 8.64 9.17 -22.04
C GLU A 309 7.56 9.86 -21.18
N ILE A 310 6.66 10.63 -21.81
CA ILE A 310 5.50 11.24 -21.14
C ILE A 310 4.54 10.16 -20.62
N ALA A 311 4.17 9.18 -21.44
CA ALA A 311 3.28 8.08 -21.05
C ALA A 311 3.88 7.14 -19.99
N ILE A 312 5.18 7.19 -19.73
CA ILE A 312 5.82 6.54 -18.57
C ILE A 312 5.66 7.42 -17.32
N ILE A 313 5.90 8.72 -17.42
CA ILE A 313 5.70 9.68 -16.31
C ILE A 313 4.23 9.74 -15.88
N GLU A 314 3.30 9.69 -16.83
CA GLU A 314 1.86 9.73 -16.61
C GLU A 314 1.37 8.49 -15.86
N ARG A 315 1.69 7.27 -16.35
CA ARG A 315 1.36 6.02 -15.64
C ARG A 315 1.99 5.93 -14.25
N GLY A 316 3.19 6.50 -14.06
CA GLY A 316 3.79 6.63 -12.73
C GLY A 316 2.96 7.52 -11.79
N LEU A 317 2.51 8.68 -12.27
CA LEU A 317 1.62 9.58 -11.53
C LEU A 317 0.21 8.99 -11.30
N GLU A 318 -0.30 8.17 -12.21
CA GLU A 318 -1.60 7.49 -12.06
C GLU A 318 -1.52 6.38 -11.02
N ALA A 319 -0.50 5.52 -11.07
CA ALA A 319 -0.24 4.52 -10.04
C ALA A 319 -0.05 5.17 -8.65
N GLU A 320 0.67 6.29 -8.58
CA GLU A 320 0.86 7.07 -7.35
C GLU A 320 -0.47 7.65 -6.81
N LYS A 321 -1.34 8.18 -7.69
CA LYS A 321 -2.67 8.71 -7.34
C LYS A 321 -3.67 7.61 -6.92
N ALA A 322 -3.55 6.41 -7.50
CA ALA A 322 -4.38 5.26 -7.15
C ALA A 322 -4.10 4.73 -5.74
N LEU A 323 -2.89 4.95 -5.20
CA LEU A 323 -2.47 4.42 -3.90
C LEU A 323 -2.88 5.29 -2.69
N VAL A 324 -2.91 6.63 -2.81
CA VAL A 324 -3.28 7.53 -1.69
C VAL A 324 -4.01 8.78 -2.18
N HIS A 325 -5.20 9.04 -1.64
CA HIS A 325 -5.88 10.34 -1.82
C HIS A 325 -5.30 11.40 -0.86
N GLY A 326 -4.47 12.29 -1.41
CA GLY A 326 -3.94 13.47 -0.72
C GLY A 326 -2.44 13.41 -0.39
N VAL A 327 -1.88 14.54 0.00
CA VAL A 327 -0.47 14.66 0.42
C VAL A 327 -0.42 15.39 1.76
N ALA A 328 -0.26 14.65 2.85
CA ALA A 328 0.05 15.22 4.16
C ALA A 328 1.56 15.14 4.39
N VAL A 329 2.16 16.14 5.06
CA VAL A 329 3.57 16.06 5.50
C VAL A 329 3.78 14.87 6.45
N LEU A 330 2.72 14.43 7.13
CA LEU A 330 2.66 13.21 7.94
C LEU A 330 2.98 11.92 7.15
N ASP A 331 2.83 11.90 5.82
CA ASP A 331 3.16 10.73 4.99
C ASP A 331 4.66 10.39 5.01
N LEU A 332 5.54 11.35 5.31
CA LEU A 332 6.98 11.10 5.49
C LEU A 332 7.26 10.13 6.64
N PHE A 333 6.35 10.07 7.62
CA PHE A 333 6.49 9.26 8.83
C PHE A 333 5.71 7.93 8.77
N ARG A 334 5.06 7.62 7.63
CA ARG A 334 4.28 6.37 7.46
C ARG A 334 5.16 5.20 6.99
N ARG A 335 5.17 4.10 7.75
CA ARG A 335 5.75 2.77 7.44
C ARG A 335 7.04 2.85 6.60
N THR A 336 7.00 2.52 5.31
CA THR A 336 8.17 2.47 4.42
C THR A 336 8.82 3.84 4.17
N ASN A 337 8.02 4.91 4.12
CA ASN A 337 8.53 6.27 3.92
C ASN A 337 9.30 6.79 5.13
N LEU A 338 8.98 6.34 6.35
CA LEU A 338 9.76 6.66 7.55
C LEU A 338 11.20 6.17 7.42
N ARG A 339 11.41 4.93 6.95
CA ARG A 339 12.75 4.37 6.71
C ARG A 339 13.53 5.18 5.67
N ARG A 340 12.89 5.57 4.55
CA ARG A 340 13.52 6.41 3.51
C ARG A 340 13.88 7.80 4.05
N THR A 341 12.99 8.41 4.82
CA THR A 341 13.16 9.74 5.42
C THR A 341 14.29 9.73 6.44
N LEU A 342 14.29 8.80 7.41
CA LEU A 342 15.36 8.68 8.41
C LEU A 342 16.72 8.37 7.78
N LEU A 343 16.80 7.55 6.73
CA LEU A 343 18.05 7.31 6.00
C LEU A 343 18.56 8.59 5.30
N SER A 344 17.67 9.38 4.72
CA SER A 344 18.01 10.64 4.05
C SER A 344 18.48 11.69 5.05
N TRP A 345 17.77 11.84 6.18
CA TRP A 345 18.14 12.70 7.30
C TRP A 345 19.50 12.32 7.90
N GLY A 346 19.71 11.02 8.17
CA GLY A 346 20.97 10.49 8.68
C GLY A 346 22.14 10.73 7.72
N LEU A 347 21.96 10.46 6.43
CA LEU A 347 22.96 10.73 5.39
C LEU A 347 23.36 12.21 5.35
N MET A 348 22.41 13.14 5.22
CA MET A 348 22.75 14.57 5.16
C MET A 348 23.41 15.06 6.46
N THR A 349 23.00 14.54 7.62
CA THR A 349 23.63 14.85 8.92
C THR A 349 25.11 14.43 8.97
N CYS A 350 25.53 13.42 8.21
CA CYS A 350 26.94 13.01 8.13
C CYS A 350 27.85 14.09 7.53
N LEU A 351 27.33 15.04 6.73
CA LEU A 351 28.11 16.15 6.20
C LEU A 351 28.67 17.03 7.32
N GLY A 352 27.81 17.47 8.24
CA GLY A 352 28.18 18.23 9.43
C GLY A 352 28.90 17.37 10.47
N GLY A 353 28.38 16.17 10.74
CA GLY A 353 28.94 15.23 11.73
C GLY A 353 30.37 14.77 11.44
N SER A 354 30.84 14.88 10.20
CA SER A 354 32.25 14.67 9.83
C SER A 354 33.23 15.68 10.45
N GLY A 355 32.74 16.83 10.93
CA GLY A 355 33.53 17.98 11.39
C GLY A 355 33.90 18.99 10.31
N SER A 356 33.39 18.83 9.08
CA SER A 356 33.81 19.60 7.90
C SER A 356 33.69 21.12 8.07
N LEU A 357 32.60 21.60 8.67
CA LEU A 357 32.35 23.03 8.87
C LEU A 357 33.36 23.71 9.79
N MET A 358 34.05 22.97 10.67
CA MET A 358 35.13 23.53 11.47
C MET A 358 36.24 24.09 10.56
N PHE A 359 36.59 23.38 9.49
CA PHE A 359 37.59 23.85 8.53
C PHE A 359 37.01 24.79 7.47
N LEU A 360 35.76 24.58 7.03
CA LEU A 360 35.14 25.42 6.00
C LEU A 360 34.80 26.83 6.50
N VAL A 361 34.33 26.97 7.74
CA VAL A 361 33.90 28.26 8.31
C VAL A 361 35.00 28.88 9.18
N TYR A 362 35.74 28.08 9.95
CA TYR A 362 36.76 28.57 10.89
C TYR A 362 38.20 28.26 10.45
N GLY A 363 38.45 27.70 9.26
CA GLY A 363 39.79 27.25 8.83
C GLY A 363 40.88 28.33 8.84
N THR A 364 40.58 29.52 8.32
CA THR A 364 41.52 30.67 8.33
C THR A 364 41.85 31.11 9.76
N TYR A 365 40.84 31.17 10.64
CA TYR A 365 41.02 31.48 12.06
C TYR A 365 41.82 30.39 12.79
N PHE A 366 41.51 29.11 12.53
CA PHE A 366 42.20 27.95 13.08
C PHE A 366 43.69 27.93 12.71
N PHE A 367 44.03 28.26 11.46
CA PHE A 367 45.43 28.37 11.04
C PHE A 367 46.15 29.58 11.68
N ALA A 368 45.46 30.71 11.87
CA ALA A 368 46.01 31.85 12.61
C ALA A 368 46.28 31.51 14.09
N VAL A 369 45.34 30.86 14.77
CA VAL A 369 45.50 30.37 16.16
C VAL A 369 46.55 29.25 16.27
N ALA A 370 46.75 28.46 15.21
CA ALA A 370 47.86 27.51 15.09
C ALA A 370 49.23 28.17 14.81
N GLY A 371 49.32 29.50 14.80
CA GLY A 371 50.56 30.25 14.66
C GLY A 371 51.07 30.41 13.22
N GLN A 372 50.25 30.12 12.20
CA GLN A 372 50.65 30.27 10.80
C GLN A 372 50.47 31.71 10.31
N THR A 373 51.58 32.32 9.86
CA THR A 373 51.60 33.70 9.33
C THR A 373 50.90 33.87 7.98
N ALA A 374 50.65 32.77 7.26
CA ALA A 374 50.07 32.76 5.91
C ALA A 374 48.64 32.16 5.86
N ALA A 375 47.87 32.24 6.95
CA ALA A 375 46.59 31.55 7.13
C ALA A 375 45.58 31.66 5.95
N PHE A 376 45.49 32.84 5.31
CA PHE A 376 44.64 33.04 4.11
C PHE A 376 45.12 32.23 2.89
N GLN A 377 46.44 32.12 2.69
CA GLN A 377 47.04 31.35 1.59
C GLN A 377 46.86 29.84 1.80
N GLU A 378 47.00 29.36 3.04
CA GLU A 378 46.73 27.96 3.39
C GLU A 378 45.24 27.61 3.22
N SER A 379 44.33 28.57 3.46
CA SER A 379 42.90 28.43 3.18
C SER A 379 42.60 28.31 1.67
N ILE A 380 43.29 29.08 0.82
CA ILE A 380 43.27 28.91 -0.64
C ILE A 380 43.83 27.54 -1.04
N GLY A 381 44.92 27.08 -0.44
CA GLY A 381 45.48 25.75 -0.68
C GLY A 381 44.49 24.63 -0.35
N MET A 382 43.77 24.76 0.77
CA MET A 382 42.72 23.83 1.21
C MET A 382 41.54 23.78 0.22
N THR A 383 41.00 24.93 -0.16
CA THR A 383 39.85 25.04 -1.09
C THR A 383 40.22 24.60 -2.52
N ALA A 384 41.43 24.91 -2.99
CA ALA A 384 41.94 24.45 -4.28
C ALA A 384 42.10 22.91 -4.33
N ALA A 385 42.62 22.30 -3.26
CA ALA A 385 42.66 20.84 -3.14
C ALA A 385 41.25 20.23 -3.12
N GLY A 386 40.28 20.88 -2.47
CA GLY A 386 38.87 20.52 -2.50
C GLY A 386 38.25 20.56 -3.91
N LEU A 387 38.60 21.56 -4.73
CA LEU A 387 38.17 21.64 -6.14
C LEU A 387 38.77 20.53 -7.01
N VAL A 388 40.07 20.23 -6.85
CA VAL A 388 40.69 19.08 -7.54
C VAL A 388 40.00 17.78 -7.15
N ALA A 389 39.64 17.62 -5.87
CA ALA A 389 38.91 16.47 -5.36
C ALA A 389 37.49 16.32 -5.95
N THR A 390 36.66 17.38 -6.02
CA THR A 390 35.33 17.29 -6.64
C THR A 390 35.40 17.04 -8.15
N LEU A 391 36.38 17.61 -8.86
CA LEU A 391 36.60 17.34 -10.28
C LEU A 391 36.94 15.86 -10.55
N ILE A 392 37.82 15.26 -9.74
CA ILE A 392 38.11 13.82 -9.83
C ILE A 392 36.85 13.01 -9.45
N SER A 393 36.13 13.43 -8.41
CA SER A 393 34.91 12.76 -7.94
C SER A 393 33.83 12.67 -9.03
N MET A 394 33.58 13.76 -9.76
CA MET A 394 32.62 13.82 -10.88
C MET A 394 32.90 12.79 -11.98
N TRP A 395 34.16 12.36 -12.15
CA TRP A 395 34.57 11.31 -13.09
C TRP A 395 34.53 9.89 -12.50
N VAL A 396 34.59 9.75 -11.17
CA VAL A 396 34.56 8.47 -10.44
C VAL A 396 33.13 8.05 -10.05
N ILE A 397 32.21 8.99 -9.87
CA ILE A 397 30.84 8.78 -9.34
C ILE A 397 29.95 7.81 -10.15
N THR A 398 30.27 7.61 -11.43
CA THR A 398 29.60 6.65 -12.33
C THR A 398 30.28 5.26 -12.34
N LYS A 399 31.45 5.11 -11.70
CA LYS A 399 32.31 3.93 -11.82
C LYS A 399 32.32 3.06 -10.56
N ILE A 400 32.37 3.67 -9.37
CA ILE A 400 32.48 2.97 -8.08
C ILE A 400 31.17 3.13 -7.28
N GLY A 401 30.82 2.10 -6.49
CA GLY A 401 29.62 2.09 -5.62
C GLY A 401 29.62 3.22 -4.58
N ARG A 402 28.45 3.84 -4.36
CA ARG A 402 28.29 4.98 -3.44
C ARG A 402 28.70 4.58 -2.02
N ARG A 403 28.23 3.43 -1.54
CA ARG A 403 28.47 2.96 -0.17
C ARG A 403 29.95 2.63 0.07
N THR A 404 30.62 2.06 -0.93
CA THR A 404 32.06 1.73 -0.83
C THR A 404 32.92 2.98 -0.69
N ILE A 405 32.61 4.06 -1.43
CA ILE A 405 33.36 5.32 -1.33
C ILE A 405 33.07 6.06 -0.03
N LEU A 406 31.81 6.11 0.43
CA LEU A 406 31.47 6.73 1.71
C LEU A 406 32.22 6.08 2.88
N LEU A 407 32.26 4.73 2.94
CA LEU A 407 33.01 4.01 3.98
C LEU A 407 34.52 4.33 3.96
N ALA A 408 35.13 4.39 2.78
CA ALA A 408 36.54 4.76 2.65
C ALA A 408 36.80 6.23 3.05
N GLY A 409 35.90 7.14 2.69
CA GLY A 409 35.97 8.56 3.04
C GLY A 409 35.96 8.78 4.55
N PHE A 410 34.94 8.29 5.25
CA PHE A 410 34.82 8.47 6.71
C PHE A 410 35.95 7.79 7.49
N LEU A 411 36.49 6.66 7.01
CA LEU A 411 37.66 6.03 7.61
C LEU A 411 38.91 6.91 7.52
N ILE A 412 39.19 7.47 6.34
CA ILE A 412 40.35 8.36 6.13
C ILE A 412 40.18 9.65 6.95
N GLN A 413 38.97 10.22 7.01
CA GLN A 413 38.69 11.41 7.80
C GLN A 413 38.82 11.16 9.31
N ALA A 414 38.35 10.02 9.83
CA ALA A 414 38.56 9.63 11.22
C ALA A 414 40.06 9.60 11.57
N VAL A 415 40.88 8.95 10.73
CA VAL A 415 42.34 8.89 10.92
C VAL A 415 42.97 10.29 10.89
N CYS A 416 42.57 11.17 9.97
CA CYS A 416 43.07 12.55 9.92
C CYS A 416 42.69 13.34 11.18
N MET A 417 41.44 13.29 11.63
CA MET A 417 40.98 13.97 12.85
C MET A 417 41.71 13.46 14.11
N LEU A 418 41.96 12.16 14.20
CA LEU A 418 42.73 11.57 15.30
C LEU A 418 44.19 12.06 15.32
N ILE A 419 44.84 12.09 14.15
CA ILE A 419 46.23 12.59 14.02
C ILE A 419 46.32 14.05 14.44
N LEU A 420 45.41 14.90 13.97
CA LEU A 420 45.34 16.32 14.34
C LEU A 420 45.19 16.51 15.86
N ALA A 421 44.28 15.77 16.50
CA ALA A 421 44.05 15.85 17.93
C ALA A 421 45.24 15.35 18.76
N VAL A 422 45.93 14.30 18.31
CA VAL A 422 47.14 13.77 18.97
C VAL A 422 48.32 14.74 18.85
N ILE A 423 48.52 15.41 17.71
CA ILE A 423 49.55 16.45 17.55
C ILE A 423 49.33 17.60 18.54
N TYR A 424 48.07 18.01 18.76
CA TYR A 424 47.70 19.05 19.71
C TYR A 424 47.67 18.62 21.18
N ARG A 425 48.00 17.36 21.51
CA ARG A 425 47.93 16.87 22.90
C ARG A 425 48.86 17.64 23.84
N ASN A 426 50.05 18.02 23.38
CA ASN A 426 51.10 18.57 24.26
C ASN A 426 51.19 20.11 24.28
N ASN A 427 50.32 20.82 23.55
CA ASN A 427 50.30 22.30 23.40
C ASN A 427 51.61 22.98 22.92
N THR A 428 52.66 22.22 22.59
CA THR A 428 53.94 22.74 22.09
C THR A 428 53.96 22.84 20.56
N LEU A 429 53.32 23.88 20.03
CA LEU A 429 53.29 24.22 18.61
C LEU A 429 54.67 24.61 18.06
N THR A 430 55.43 23.62 17.59
CA THR A 430 56.59 23.87 16.73
C THR A 430 56.13 24.21 15.31
N VAL A 431 56.94 24.98 14.57
CA VAL A 431 56.67 25.30 13.14
C VAL A 431 56.48 24.02 12.30
N THR A 432 57.18 22.94 12.64
CA THR A 432 57.01 21.62 12.02
C THR A 432 55.64 21.02 12.30
N ALA A 433 55.16 21.05 13.56
CA ALA A 433 53.84 20.58 13.92
C ALA A 433 52.71 21.37 13.23
N GLY A 434 52.86 22.70 13.14
CA GLY A 434 51.92 23.56 12.41
C GLY A 434 51.82 23.21 10.92
N LYS A 435 52.94 22.88 10.26
CA LYS A 435 52.93 22.43 8.85
C LYS A 435 52.30 21.05 8.66
N VAL A 436 52.54 20.12 9.58
CA VAL A 436 51.90 18.80 9.55
C VAL A 436 50.39 18.92 9.76
N LEU A 437 49.93 19.80 10.65
CA LEU A 437 48.51 20.11 10.83
C LEU A 437 47.87 20.60 9.51
N VAL A 438 48.48 21.58 8.84
CA VAL A 438 47.96 22.11 7.58
C VAL A 438 47.86 20.99 6.53
N ALA A 439 48.90 20.16 6.40
CA ALA A 439 48.89 19.03 5.46
C ALA A 439 47.75 18.03 5.74
N PHE A 440 47.52 17.65 7.01
CA PHE A 440 46.42 16.74 7.35
C PHE A 440 45.03 17.39 7.21
N THR A 441 44.90 18.70 7.41
CA THR A 441 43.65 19.44 7.11
C THR A 441 43.37 19.47 5.60
N ILE A 442 44.38 19.69 4.76
CA ILE A 442 44.25 19.66 3.30
C ILE A 442 43.87 18.25 2.83
N ILE A 443 44.50 17.19 3.36
CA ILE A 443 44.15 15.79 3.07
C ILE A 443 42.70 15.48 3.52
N TYR A 444 42.31 15.91 4.72
CA TYR A 444 40.95 15.75 5.23
C TYR A 444 39.91 16.39 4.30
N LEU A 445 40.14 17.63 3.82
CA LEU A 445 39.19 18.32 2.95
C LEU A 445 39.22 17.79 1.50
N PHE A 446 40.37 17.29 1.03
CA PHE A 446 40.45 16.54 -0.23
C PHE A 446 39.54 15.31 -0.17
N PHE A 447 39.64 14.48 0.87
CA PHE A 447 38.78 13.30 1.00
C PHE A 447 37.32 13.63 1.34
N TYR A 448 37.03 14.77 1.98
CA TYR A 448 35.66 15.28 2.11
C TYR A 448 35.00 15.50 0.74
N ASN A 449 35.66 16.28 -0.12
CA ASN A 449 35.18 16.65 -1.44
C ASN A 449 35.23 15.48 -2.42
N PHE A 450 36.20 14.57 -2.29
CA PHE A 450 36.32 13.41 -3.16
C PHE A 450 35.29 12.33 -2.81
N CYS A 451 35.19 11.94 -1.54
CA CYS A 451 34.41 10.76 -1.12
C CYS A 451 33.04 11.05 -0.49
N ILE A 452 32.85 12.19 0.16
CA ILE A 452 31.70 12.38 1.07
C ILE A 452 30.66 13.31 0.46
N ALA A 453 30.99 14.59 0.25
CA ALA A 453 30.03 15.61 -0.17
C ALA A 453 29.18 15.19 -1.39
N PRO A 454 29.76 14.88 -2.57
CA PRO A 454 28.95 14.53 -3.75
C PRO A 454 28.20 13.19 -3.63
N TYR A 455 28.66 12.25 -2.80
CA TYR A 455 28.03 10.94 -2.63
C TYR A 455 26.88 10.95 -1.62
N VAL A 456 26.98 11.77 -0.56
CA VAL A 456 25.89 11.97 0.40
C VAL A 456 24.71 12.66 -0.29
N TYR A 457 24.95 13.78 -1.00
CA TYR A 457 23.90 14.48 -1.75
C TYR A 457 23.23 13.57 -2.78
N LEU A 458 24.03 12.79 -3.54
CA LEU A 458 23.50 11.83 -4.52
C LEU A 458 22.61 10.76 -3.86
N SER A 459 23.11 10.05 -2.84
CA SER A 459 22.36 8.94 -2.22
C SER A 459 21.10 9.41 -1.50
N ALA A 460 21.15 10.55 -0.79
CA ALA A 460 19.98 11.11 -0.11
C ALA A 460 18.95 11.74 -1.07
N GLY A 461 19.34 12.05 -2.31
CA GLY A 461 18.40 12.36 -3.41
C GLY A 461 17.86 11.14 -4.16
N GLU A 462 18.59 10.01 -4.16
CA GLU A 462 18.18 8.74 -4.80
C GLU A 462 17.22 7.89 -3.94
N ILE A 463 17.26 8.00 -2.61
CA ILE A 463 16.44 7.20 -1.66
C ILE A 463 14.93 7.59 -1.56
N PRO A 464 14.53 8.88 -1.63
CA PRO A 464 13.12 9.27 -1.47
C PRO A 464 12.25 8.90 -2.68
N THR A 465 11.00 8.49 -2.42
CA THR A 465 9.96 8.27 -3.44
C THR A 465 9.67 9.55 -4.23
N GLN A 466 9.23 9.40 -5.48
CA GLN A 466 8.97 10.53 -6.39
C GLN A 466 8.07 11.61 -5.76
N ARG A 467 6.89 11.25 -5.22
CA ARG A 467 5.95 12.15 -4.52
C ARG A 467 6.59 12.98 -3.40
N LEU A 468 7.36 12.33 -2.53
CA LEU A 468 7.83 12.93 -1.28
C LEU A 468 9.22 13.58 -1.43
N ARG A 469 9.94 13.37 -2.55
CA ARG A 469 11.33 13.82 -2.71
C ARG A 469 11.57 15.29 -2.39
N GLY A 470 10.66 16.20 -2.76
CA GLY A 470 10.76 17.62 -2.40
C GLY A 470 10.71 17.88 -0.89
N TYR A 471 9.84 17.16 -0.16
CA TYR A 471 9.71 17.26 1.30
C TYR A 471 10.84 16.51 2.03
N THR A 472 11.17 15.29 1.61
CA THR A 472 12.20 14.46 2.24
C THR A 472 13.60 15.05 2.03
N LEU A 473 13.94 15.52 0.83
CA LEU A 473 15.23 16.15 0.55
C LEU A 473 15.35 17.51 1.26
N GLY A 474 14.31 18.34 1.21
CA GLY A 474 14.28 19.63 1.91
C GLY A 474 14.38 19.50 3.43
N SER A 475 13.68 18.54 4.03
CA SER A 475 13.81 18.25 5.48
C SER A 475 15.14 17.60 5.85
N ALA A 476 15.70 16.72 5.01
CA ALA A 476 17.02 16.12 5.24
C ALA A 476 18.14 17.17 5.26
N ILE A 477 18.18 18.04 4.25
CA ILE A 477 19.15 19.14 4.16
C ILE A 477 18.88 20.17 5.27
N GLY A 478 17.62 20.47 5.57
CA GLY A 478 17.25 21.34 6.70
C GLY A 478 17.79 20.82 8.05
N ILE A 479 17.59 19.55 8.36
CA ILE A 479 18.09 18.94 9.60
C ILE A 479 19.63 18.88 9.63
N ALA A 480 20.28 18.68 8.49
CA ALA A 480 21.73 18.90 8.42
C ALA A 480 22.12 20.35 8.74
N PHE A 481 21.38 21.35 8.24
CA PHE A 481 21.58 22.75 8.62
C PHE A 481 21.28 23.05 10.10
N PHE A 482 20.39 22.31 10.77
CA PHE A 482 20.20 22.39 12.23
C PHE A 482 21.42 21.85 13.00
N TRP A 483 21.96 20.69 12.62
CA TRP A 483 23.19 20.17 13.25
C TRP A 483 24.42 21.03 12.93
N ASN A 484 24.47 21.60 11.72
CA ASN A 484 25.46 22.60 11.32
C ASN A 484 25.33 23.89 12.15
N TRP A 485 24.11 24.36 12.42
CA TRP A 485 23.85 25.49 13.32
C TRP A 485 24.42 25.21 14.72
N LEU A 486 24.14 24.04 15.31
CA LEU A 486 24.63 23.66 16.63
C LEU A 486 26.17 23.52 16.66
N ALA A 487 26.76 22.92 15.64
CA ALA A 487 28.22 22.81 15.50
C ALA A 487 28.89 24.18 15.33
N SER A 488 28.35 25.04 14.45
CA SER A 488 28.85 26.41 14.26
C SER A 488 28.63 27.29 15.48
N TYR A 489 27.59 27.03 16.28
CA TYR A 489 27.31 27.73 17.53
C TYR A 489 28.30 27.36 18.65
N THR A 490 28.69 26.09 18.72
CA THR A 490 29.57 25.58 19.79
C THR A 490 31.06 25.66 19.47
N ALA A 491 31.46 25.61 18.19
CA ALA A 491 32.87 25.59 17.77
C ALA A 491 33.73 26.76 18.31
N PRO A 492 33.26 28.02 18.38
CA PRO A 492 34.06 29.12 18.93
C PRO A 492 34.48 28.91 20.39
N TYR A 493 33.62 28.34 21.24
CA TYR A 493 33.96 28.03 22.63
C TYR A 493 35.09 27.00 22.76
N PHE A 494 35.19 26.05 21.83
CA PHE A 494 36.30 25.06 21.79
C PHE A 494 37.60 25.63 21.20
N LEU A 495 37.50 26.56 20.25
CA LEU A 495 38.63 27.08 19.47
C LEU A 495 39.25 28.36 20.03
N ASN A 496 38.49 29.20 20.74
CA ASN A 496 38.97 30.49 21.22
C ASN A 496 39.92 30.34 22.44
N PRO A 497 41.11 30.97 22.43
CA PRO A 497 42.04 30.96 23.56
C PRO A 497 41.50 31.53 24.88
N LEU A 498 40.44 32.34 24.84
CA LEU A 498 39.79 32.93 26.03
C LEU A 498 38.80 31.99 26.72
N GLU A 499 38.43 30.87 26.08
CA GLU A 499 37.42 29.92 26.54
C GLU A 499 38.08 28.56 26.86
N LEU A 500 37.57 27.44 26.32
CA LEU A 500 38.11 26.10 26.60
C LEU A 500 39.53 25.89 26.04
N ASN A 501 39.93 26.65 25.01
CA ASN A 501 41.25 26.59 24.38
C ASN A 501 41.71 25.15 24.03
N TRP A 502 40.83 24.38 23.38
CA TRP A 502 41.14 23.02 22.92
C TRP A 502 41.92 23.03 21.60
N GLY A 503 41.68 24.01 20.73
CA GLY A 503 42.31 24.10 19.41
C GLY A 503 42.17 22.79 18.63
N GLY A 504 43.27 22.25 18.12
CA GLY A 504 43.27 20.97 17.39
C GLY A 504 42.80 19.76 18.20
N ARG A 505 42.78 19.80 19.54
CA ARG A 505 42.23 18.70 20.38
C ARG A 505 40.75 18.47 20.14
N TYR A 506 40.02 19.46 19.61
CA TYR A 506 38.61 19.34 19.21
C TYR A 506 38.39 18.22 18.17
N GLY A 507 39.43 17.84 17.42
CA GLY A 507 39.43 16.67 16.54
C GLY A 507 39.09 15.33 17.23
N TYR A 508 39.25 15.20 18.55
CA TYR A 508 38.80 13.99 19.27
C TYR A 508 37.29 13.77 19.21
N VAL A 509 36.49 14.84 19.26
CA VAL A 509 35.02 14.78 19.15
C VAL A 509 34.63 14.31 17.75
N TRP A 510 35.26 14.90 16.74
CA TRP A 510 35.00 14.57 15.34
C TRP A 510 35.52 13.18 14.95
N PHE A 511 36.63 12.71 15.52
CA PHE A 511 37.07 11.32 15.38
C PHE A 511 35.99 10.33 15.84
N GLY A 512 35.46 10.52 17.06
CA GLY A 512 34.37 9.69 17.58
C GLY A 512 33.13 9.70 16.68
N SER A 513 32.71 10.89 16.24
CA SER A 513 31.55 11.04 15.35
C SER A 513 31.75 10.37 13.98
N ASN A 514 32.93 10.48 13.36
CA ASN A 514 33.25 9.78 12.12
C ASN A 514 33.20 8.25 12.26
N ILE A 515 33.57 7.69 13.42
CA ILE A 515 33.43 6.24 13.70
C ILE A 515 31.95 5.85 13.82
N CYS A 516 31.12 6.63 14.53
CA CYS A 516 29.67 6.40 14.60
C CYS A 516 29.01 6.49 13.21
N ILE A 517 29.41 7.46 12.39
CA ILE A 517 28.96 7.61 11.00
C ILE A 517 29.38 6.39 10.16
N LEU A 518 30.62 5.91 10.30
CA LEU A 518 31.09 4.74 9.56
C LEU A 518 30.28 3.47 9.90
N ILE A 519 29.87 3.31 11.16
CA ILE A 519 28.96 2.24 11.60
C ILE A 519 27.58 2.40 10.93
N PHE A 520 26.99 3.61 10.93
CA PHE A 520 25.72 3.90 10.26
C PHE A 520 25.76 3.63 8.75
N VAL A 521 26.79 4.10 8.05
CA VAL A 521 27.00 3.84 6.61
C VAL A 521 27.26 2.36 6.33
N PHE A 522 27.83 1.62 7.28
CA PHE A 522 28.00 0.18 7.14
C PHE A 522 26.66 -0.57 7.26
N PHE A 523 25.84 -0.32 8.27
CA PHE A 523 24.62 -1.12 8.50
C PHE A 523 23.36 -0.60 7.79
N CYS A 524 23.19 0.72 7.67
CA CYS A 524 21.90 1.33 7.33
C CYS A 524 21.82 1.81 5.87
N VAL A 525 22.92 2.34 5.32
CA VAL A 525 22.93 2.95 3.98
C VAL A 525 22.93 1.87 2.88
N PRO A 526 21.99 1.88 1.92
CA PRO A 526 21.97 0.95 0.79
C PRO A 526 23.00 1.32 -0.30
N GLU A 527 23.21 0.44 -1.27
CA GLU A 527 23.97 0.74 -2.49
C GLU A 527 23.00 1.01 -3.64
N THR A 528 22.97 2.24 -4.15
CA THR A 528 22.05 2.71 -5.20
C THR A 528 22.66 2.71 -6.61
N LYS A 529 23.93 2.29 -6.75
CA LYS A 529 24.64 2.36 -8.03
C LYS A 529 24.00 1.50 -9.12
N ASP A 530 23.89 2.11 -10.31
CA ASP A 530 23.43 1.54 -11.58
C ASP A 530 21.97 1.04 -11.55
N ARG A 531 21.14 1.63 -10.68
CA ARG A 531 19.70 1.35 -10.55
C ARG A 531 18.84 2.51 -11.07
N THR A 532 17.64 2.21 -11.55
CA THR A 532 16.59 3.22 -11.76
C THR A 532 16.05 3.74 -10.41
N LEU A 533 15.34 4.88 -10.40
CA LEU A 533 14.68 5.33 -9.16
C LEU A 533 13.52 4.40 -8.82
N GLU A 534 12.91 3.88 -9.87
CA GLU A 534 11.78 2.98 -9.90
C GLU A 534 12.16 1.60 -9.30
N GLU A 535 13.33 1.03 -9.63
CA GLU A 535 13.93 -0.14 -8.93
C GLU A 535 14.30 0.15 -7.46
N ILE A 536 14.75 1.38 -7.14
CA ILE A 536 15.04 1.77 -5.75
C ILE A 536 13.74 1.85 -4.95
N ASP A 537 12.67 2.38 -5.56
CA ASP A 537 11.36 2.46 -4.95
C ASP A 537 10.80 1.05 -4.67
N GLU A 538 10.89 0.11 -5.62
CA GLU A 538 10.59 -1.32 -5.46
C GLU A 538 11.40 -1.97 -4.32
N MET A 539 12.74 -1.85 -4.32
CA MET A 539 13.59 -2.47 -3.30
C MET A 539 13.29 -1.99 -1.87
N PHE A 540 12.78 -0.77 -1.71
CA PHE A 540 12.34 -0.27 -0.41
C PHE A 540 10.95 -0.78 -0.01
N GLU A 541 10.03 -0.98 -0.96
CA GLU A 541 8.69 -1.54 -0.74
C GLU A 541 8.74 -3.04 -0.42
N GLU A 542 9.62 -3.78 -1.11
CA GLU A 542 10.07 -5.14 -0.80
C GLU A 542 10.94 -5.22 0.49
N LYS A 543 11.07 -4.11 1.22
CA LYS A 543 11.72 -3.96 2.54
C LYS A 543 13.16 -4.49 2.58
N VAL A 544 13.86 -4.60 1.45
CA VAL A 544 15.18 -5.26 1.32
C VAL A 544 16.17 -4.74 2.38
N PRO A 545 16.94 -5.59 3.07
CA PRO A 545 17.99 -5.13 3.99
C PRO A 545 19.09 -4.37 3.26
N ALA A 546 19.55 -3.23 3.78
CA ALA A 546 20.51 -2.34 3.10
C ALA A 546 21.77 -3.04 2.57
N LEU A 547 22.28 -4.03 3.31
CA LEU A 547 23.42 -4.88 2.93
C LEU A 547 23.20 -5.69 1.63
N LYS A 548 21.94 -5.97 1.27
CA LYS A 548 21.56 -6.86 0.16
C LYS A 548 21.25 -6.15 -1.16
N PHE A 549 21.02 -4.83 -1.18
CA PHE A 549 20.72 -4.05 -2.40
C PHE A 549 21.69 -4.33 -3.56
N LYS A 550 23.00 -4.45 -3.28
CA LYS A 550 24.02 -4.75 -4.30
C LYS A 550 23.87 -6.13 -4.96
N ARG A 551 23.16 -7.07 -4.33
CA ARG A 551 22.89 -8.43 -4.82
C ARG A 551 21.41 -8.65 -5.18
N TYR A 552 20.66 -7.56 -5.43
CA TYR A 552 19.28 -7.65 -5.88
C TYR A 552 19.21 -7.78 -7.40
N ASP A 553 19.19 -9.01 -7.91
CA ASP A 553 18.99 -9.26 -9.33
C ASP A 553 17.47 -9.27 -9.63
N HIS A 554 17.04 -8.57 -10.67
CA HIS A 554 15.63 -8.41 -11.02
C HIS A 554 15.13 -9.69 -11.73
N PRO A 555 14.09 -10.39 -11.22
CA PRO A 555 13.74 -11.74 -11.66
C PRO A 555 13.51 -11.88 -13.18
N GLU A 556 12.79 -10.93 -13.79
CA GLU A 556 12.36 -11.03 -15.19
C GLU A 556 13.50 -10.78 -16.20
N LEU A 557 14.47 -9.92 -15.86
CA LEU A 557 15.62 -9.62 -16.74
C LEU A 557 16.61 -10.80 -16.83
N GLY A 558 16.71 -11.62 -15.78
CA GLY A 558 17.57 -12.80 -15.76
C GLY A 558 17.10 -13.95 -16.66
N ALA A 559 15.81 -14.00 -16.99
CA ALA A 559 15.22 -14.99 -17.90
C ALA A 559 15.34 -14.58 -19.37
N ALA A 560 15.05 -13.31 -19.69
CA ALA A 560 15.11 -12.79 -21.06
C ALA A 560 16.52 -12.85 -21.66
N ASP A 561 17.55 -12.49 -20.88
CA ASP A 561 18.95 -12.50 -21.34
C ASP A 561 19.42 -13.94 -21.66
N LYS A 562 18.96 -14.94 -20.87
CA LYS A 562 19.25 -16.36 -21.11
C LYS A 562 18.58 -16.90 -22.38
N ALA A 563 17.31 -16.55 -22.61
CA ALA A 563 16.58 -16.93 -23.82
C ALA A 563 17.26 -16.35 -25.07
N ALA A 564 17.61 -15.06 -25.05
CA ALA A 564 18.30 -14.41 -26.16
C ALA A 564 19.68 -15.04 -26.48
N THR A 565 20.43 -15.48 -25.46
CA THR A 565 21.69 -16.23 -25.69
C THR A 565 21.51 -17.69 -26.10
N ALA A 566 20.32 -18.28 -25.94
CA ALA A 566 20.01 -19.60 -26.45
C ALA A 566 19.63 -19.53 -27.94
N GLU A 567 18.82 -18.53 -28.34
CA GLU A 567 18.50 -18.27 -29.75
C GLU A 567 19.75 -17.87 -30.55
N SER A 568 20.63 -17.02 -30.00
CA SER A 568 21.87 -16.60 -30.69
C SER A 568 22.99 -17.66 -30.69
N ALA A 569 22.73 -18.89 -30.25
CA ALA A 569 23.69 -19.99 -30.24
C ALA A 569 23.27 -21.15 -31.17
N GLY A 570 22.13 -21.03 -31.88
CA GLY A 570 21.61 -22.09 -32.75
C GLY A 570 22.01 -22.01 -34.23
N ASP A 571 22.71 -20.95 -34.65
CA ASP A 571 22.81 -20.56 -36.07
C ASP A 571 24.26 -20.54 -36.64
N ASP A 572 25.29 -20.71 -35.80
CA ASP A 572 26.71 -20.65 -36.21
C ASP A 572 27.37 -22.04 -36.46
N ASP A 573 26.85 -23.13 -35.89
CA ASP A 573 27.44 -24.49 -35.95
C ASP A 573 27.14 -25.25 -37.28
N ALA A 574 27.20 -24.55 -38.41
CA ALA A 574 26.94 -25.07 -39.75
C ALA A 574 28.13 -24.90 -40.74
N ALA A 575 29.36 -24.70 -40.25
CA ALA A 575 30.55 -24.54 -41.10
C ALA A 575 31.83 -25.19 -40.55
N VAL A 576 32.52 -25.93 -41.43
CA VAL A 576 33.91 -26.44 -41.31
C VAL A 576 34.17 -27.46 -40.19
N ALA A 577 34.12 -28.75 -40.55
CA ALA A 577 34.81 -29.81 -39.81
C ALA A 577 36.34 -29.71 -39.98
N GLY A 578 37.12 -30.03 -38.94
CA GLY A 578 38.58 -29.91 -39.00
C GLY A 578 39.37 -30.52 -37.84
N GLN A 579 39.62 -31.84 -37.93
CA GLN A 579 40.76 -32.58 -37.35
C GLN A 579 40.90 -32.78 -35.82
N ASP A 580 41.19 -34.05 -35.48
CA ASP A 580 42.14 -34.58 -34.48
C ASP A 580 42.08 -34.02 -33.03
N GLY A 581 41.86 -34.80 -31.96
CA GLY A 581 42.36 -36.15 -31.67
C GLY A 581 43.45 -36.04 -30.58
N SER A 582 43.50 -36.85 -29.51
CA SER A 582 42.90 -38.16 -29.26
C SER A 582 42.97 -38.57 -27.76
N GLY A 583 42.07 -39.47 -27.33
CA GLY A 583 42.19 -40.28 -26.10
C GLY A 583 41.84 -39.59 -24.77
N ILE A 584 41.52 -40.31 -23.67
CA ILE A 584 41.40 -41.76 -23.48
C ILE A 584 40.15 -42.06 -22.62
N SER A 585 39.27 -42.91 -23.15
CA SER A 585 38.18 -43.65 -22.47
C SER A 585 38.68 -45.12 -22.22
N PRO A 586 37.94 -46.12 -21.64
CA PRO A 586 36.47 -46.28 -21.67
C PRO A 586 35.79 -47.11 -20.53
N ASN A 587 34.49 -47.39 -20.74
CA ASN A 587 33.72 -48.58 -20.28
C ASN A 587 33.39 -48.74 -18.78
N GLN A 588 32.23 -49.30 -18.36
CA GLN A 588 31.01 -49.82 -19.03
C GLN A 588 29.84 -49.78 -17.99
N MET A 589 28.59 -50.28 -18.12
CA MET A 589 27.78 -51.17 -18.98
C MET A 589 26.29 -50.88 -18.62
N ALA A 590 25.20 -51.22 -19.32
CA ALA A 590 24.86 -51.49 -20.74
C ALA A 590 23.30 -51.60 -20.87
N LEU A 591 22.77 -51.63 -22.11
CA LEU A 591 21.33 -51.72 -22.46
C LEU A 591 20.74 -53.15 -22.30
N PRO A 592 19.40 -53.32 -22.34
CA PRO A 592 18.62 -53.43 -23.60
C PRO A 592 17.44 -52.42 -23.66
N GLN A 593 16.91 -51.92 -24.80
CA GLN A 593 16.51 -52.51 -26.10
C GLN A 593 15.31 -53.50 -26.00
N LEU A 594 14.37 -53.62 -26.94
CA LEU A 594 14.24 -53.12 -28.34
C LEU A 594 12.73 -53.08 -28.72
N GLY A 595 12.30 -52.32 -29.75
CA GLY A 595 10.90 -52.37 -30.25
C GLY A 595 10.50 -51.36 -31.34
N LEU A 596 10.66 -51.72 -32.61
CA LEU A 596 10.09 -51.05 -33.81
C LEU A 596 8.75 -51.74 -34.19
N GLN A 597 7.87 -51.32 -35.12
CA GLN A 597 7.90 -50.38 -36.27
C GLN A 597 6.43 -50.00 -36.66
N PRO A 598 6.11 -49.04 -37.57
CA PRO A 598 4.73 -48.64 -37.89
C PRO A 598 4.23 -49.02 -39.33
N GLN A 599 2.92 -49.24 -39.46
CA GLN A 599 2.06 -49.31 -40.68
C GLN A 599 0.59 -49.53 -40.22
N SER A 600 -0.52 -49.28 -40.94
CA SER A 600 -0.80 -48.58 -42.21
C SER A 600 -2.29 -48.14 -42.25
N SER A 601 -2.71 -47.36 -43.26
CA SER A 601 -4.12 -47.13 -43.64
C SER A 601 -4.73 -48.40 -44.33
N PRO A 602 -6.04 -48.54 -44.70
CA PRO A 602 -6.91 -47.54 -45.39
C PRO A 602 -8.46 -47.59 -45.14
N PHE A 603 -9.20 -46.72 -45.85
CA PHE A 603 -10.64 -46.81 -46.25
C PHE A 603 -11.73 -46.90 -45.13
N ASP A 604 -13.01 -46.59 -45.34
CA ASP A 604 -13.69 -45.90 -46.46
C ASP A 604 -14.89 -45.04 -45.98
N SER A 605 -15.54 -44.31 -46.88
CA SER A 605 -16.82 -43.62 -46.63
C SER A 605 -18.05 -44.48 -46.94
N GLU A 606 -19.12 -44.38 -46.15
CA GLU A 606 -20.48 -44.68 -46.65
C GLU A 606 -21.58 -43.91 -45.91
N THR A 607 -22.78 -43.86 -46.50
CA THR A 607 -23.97 -43.12 -46.04
C THR A 607 -25.21 -43.75 -46.67
N ILE A 608 -26.26 -44.10 -45.91
CA ILE A 608 -27.66 -44.26 -46.39
C ILE A 608 -28.64 -44.62 -45.25
N HIS A 609 -29.76 -43.89 -45.16
CA HIS A 609 -31.20 -44.29 -45.06
C HIS A 609 -31.61 -45.74 -44.60
N ASN A 610 -32.80 -46.03 -44.03
CA ASN A 610 -34.09 -45.30 -43.98
C ASN A 610 -35.15 -45.89 -43.00
N HIS A 611 -36.21 -45.09 -42.69
CA HIS A 611 -37.58 -45.44 -42.17
C HIS A 611 -37.69 -46.33 -40.88
N GLU A 612 -38.81 -46.47 -40.16
CA GLU A 612 -40.25 -46.11 -40.28
C GLU A 612 -40.74 -45.39 -38.97
N GLU A 613 -42.03 -45.27 -38.64
CA GLU A 613 -43.06 -44.36 -39.19
C GLU A 613 -44.25 -44.27 -38.15
N PHE A 614 -45.49 -43.95 -38.58
CA PHE A 614 -46.76 -43.78 -37.78
C PHE A 614 -46.80 -42.57 -36.79
N ALA A 615 -47.66 -41.53 -36.90
CA ALA A 615 -49.12 -41.39 -37.17
C ALA A 615 -50.03 -41.68 -35.95
N HIS A 616 -51.10 -40.93 -35.61
CA HIS A 616 -51.71 -39.69 -36.16
C HIS A 616 -52.76 -39.11 -35.17
N LEU A 617 -53.08 -37.78 -35.24
CA LEU A 617 -54.38 -37.12 -34.88
C LEU A 617 -54.81 -37.03 -33.38
N PRO A 618 -55.79 -36.16 -33.00
CA PRO A 618 -56.26 -34.89 -33.59
C PRO A 618 -56.41 -33.71 -32.59
N ASP A 619 -56.77 -32.53 -33.10
CA ASP A 619 -57.16 -31.32 -32.34
C ASP A 619 -58.63 -31.30 -31.84
N ASN A 620 -58.91 -30.32 -30.95
CA ASN A 620 -59.90 -29.22 -31.13
C ASN A 620 -61.15 -29.07 -30.22
N MET A 621 -61.44 -27.78 -29.92
CA MET A 621 -62.70 -27.13 -29.48
C MET A 621 -63.44 -27.55 -28.18
N GLY A 622 -64.03 -26.54 -27.50
CA GLY A 622 -65.06 -26.74 -26.47
C GLY A 622 -65.22 -25.60 -25.44
N ASP A 623 -65.85 -24.48 -25.81
CA ASP A 623 -66.21 -23.40 -24.87
C ASP A 623 -67.30 -23.81 -23.85
N THR A 624 -67.31 -23.18 -22.67
CA THR A 624 -68.57 -22.74 -22.03
C THR A 624 -68.32 -21.66 -20.96
N VAL A 625 -69.31 -20.77 -20.75
CA VAL A 625 -69.22 -19.57 -19.90
C VAL A 625 -70.49 -19.39 -19.06
N SER A 626 -70.34 -18.79 -17.86
CA SER A 626 -71.37 -18.27 -16.93
C SER A 626 -72.22 -19.28 -16.12
N GLY A 627 -72.61 -18.89 -14.90
CA GLY A 627 -73.61 -19.64 -14.10
C GLY A 627 -73.52 -19.56 -12.55
N HIS A 628 -73.63 -18.37 -11.94
CA HIS A 628 -74.12 -18.25 -10.54
C HIS A 628 -75.66 -18.46 -10.52
N PRO A 629 -76.35 -18.80 -9.39
CA PRO A 629 -76.13 -18.26 -8.03
C PRO A 629 -76.32 -19.24 -6.83
N MET A 630 -76.15 -18.71 -5.61
CA MET A 630 -76.82 -18.96 -4.28
C MET A 630 -77.58 -20.30 -4.02
N ASP A 631 -77.65 -20.87 -2.80
CA ASP A 631 -77.33 -20.38 -1.44
C ASP A 631 -77.20 -21.59 -0.45
N GLY A 632 -76.64 -21.42 0.77
CA GLY A 632 -76.81 -22.46 1.81
C GLY A 632 -75.81 -22.60 3.00
N ASN A 633 -75.92 -21.71 3.99
CA ASN A 633 -75.67 -21.92 5.45
C ASN A 633 -74.25 -22.20 6.04
N ALA A 634 -73.86 -21.22 6.89
CA ALA A 634 -73.42 -21.36 8.30
C ALA A 634 -71.97 -21.73 8.69
N LEU A 635 -71.24 -20.77 9.30
CA LEU A 635 -71.10 -20.64 10.77
C LEU A 635 -70.39 -19.31 11.18
N ASP A 636 -70.36 -19.02 12.49
CA ASP A 636 -70.13 -17.68 13.09
C ASP A 636 -68.69 -17.37 13.62
N HIS A 637 -68.55 -16.16 14.18
CA HIS A 637 -67.34 -15.53 14.76
C HIS A 637 -66.76 -16.15 16.07
N TYR A 638 -65.61 -15.59 16.49
CA TYR A 638 -64.90 -15.72 17.78
C TYR A 638 -64.07 -17.02 17.96
N ASP A 639 -62.96 -17.05 18.70
CA ASP A 639 -62.25 -16.02 19.47
C ASP A 639 -60.72 -16.27 19.46
N PHE A 640 -59.89 -15.29 19.86
CA PHE A 640 -58.43 -15.45 19.98
C PHE A 640 -57.86 -15.10 21.38
N GLU A 641 -58.72 -14.80 22.37
CA GLU A 641 -58.27 -14.44 23.74
C GLU A 641 -57.95 -15.66 24.64
N SER A 642 -58.10 -16.89 24.14
CA SER A 642 -58.16 -18.13 24.96
C SER A 642 -56.81 -18.78 25.33
N LEU A 643 -55.67 -18.22 24.93
CA LEU A 643 -54.34 -18.85 25.07
C LEU A 643 -53.31 -18.05 25.89
N LEU A 644 -53.66 -16.88 26.43
CA LEU A 644 -52.80 -16.06 27.30
C LEU A 644 -53.23 -16.12 28.79
N ARG A 645 -53.56 -17.32 29.26
CA ARG A 645 -53.79 -17.61 30.68
C ARG A 645 -53.09 -18.89 31.12
N ASP A 646 -51.77 -18.85 31.21
CA ASP A 646 -51.09 -19.45 32.36
C ASP A 646 -49.68 -18.87 32.58
N MET A 647 -49.09 -19.14 33.75
CA MET A 647 -47.71 -18.78 34.15
C MET A 647 -47.35 -17.29 34.17
N ASN A 648 -47.92 -16.55 35.13
CA ASN A 648 -47.30 -15.33 35.66
C ASN A 648 -46.64 -15.66 37.02
N GLY A 649 -45.32 -15.50 37.17
CA GLY A 649 -44.58 -15.96 38.35
C GLY A 649 -43.21 -15.29 38.52
N ASN A 650 -43.01 -14.62 39.66
CA ASN A 650 -41.79 -13.87 39.98
C ASN A 650 -40.58 -14.76 40.30
N GLN A 651 -39.39 -14.36 39.84
CA GLN A 651 -38.29 -13.99 40.75
C GLN A 651 -37.24 -13.09 40.07
N VAL A 652 -36.41 -12.43 40.89
CA VAL A 652 -35.47 -11.37 40.49
C VAL A 652 -34.03 -11.83 40.74
N LEU A 653 -33.14 -11.66 39.76
CA LEU A 653 -31.69 -11.56 39.98
C LEU A 653 -30.98 -10.87 38.79
N HIS A 654 -29.79 -10.35 39.06
CA HIS A 654 -29.07 -9.29 38.34
C HIS A 654 -28.70 -9.54 36.86
N THR A 655 -28.47 -8.43 36.15
CA THR A 655 -27.86 -8.26 34.80
C THR A 655 -26.52 -9.02 34.60
N PRO A 656 -26.03 -9.30 33.35
CA PRO A 656 -26.36 -8.61 32.08
C PRO A 656 -26.48 -9.46 30.78
N SER A 657 -27.19 -8.96 29.77
CA SER A 657 -26.67 -8.73 28.39
C SER A 657 -27.78 -8.25 27.43
N MET A 658 -27.44 -7.36 26.48
CA MET A 658 -28.42 -6.68 25.63
C MET A 658 -28.82 -7.46 24.36
N MET A 659 -28.10 -8.53 23.99
CA MET A 659 -28.37 -9.33 22.78
C MET A 659 -29.55 -10.30 22.97
N ALA A 660 -29.64 -10.98 24.12
CA ALA A 660 -30.58 -12.08 24.32
C ALA A 660 -32.05 -11.65 24.21
N GLY A 661 -32.42 -10.49 24.76
CA GLY A 661 -33.78 -9.96 24.66
C GLY A 661 -34.20 -9.56 23.24
N ILE A 662 -33.25 -9.17 22.38
CA ILE A 662 -33.55 -8.72 21.01
C ILE A 662 -33.90 -9.90 20.09
N LEU A 663 -33.34 -11.09 20.34
CA LEU A 663 -33.65 -12.29 19.55
C LEU A 663 -35.03 -12.88 19.89
N ALA A 664 -35.51 -12.70 21.13
CA ALA A 664 -36.86 -13.09 21.52
C ALA A 664 -37.94 -12.23 20.84
N ASP A 665 -37.71 -10.91 20.74
CA ASP A 665 -38.60 -9.97 20.02
C ASP A 665 -38.62 -10.24 18.51
N GLU A 666 -37.48 -10.60 17.89
CA GLU A 666 -37.44 -10.93 16.44
C GLU A 666 -38.11 -12.28 16.10
N ALA A 667 -38.35 -13.16 17.08
CA ALA A 667 -38.96 -14.48 16.87
C ALA A 667 -40.50 -14.50 17.02
N ASN A 668 -41.08 -13.63 17.85
CA ASN A 668 -42.52 -13.57 18.08
C ASN A 668 -43.21 -12.66 17.05
N GLY A 669 -43.72 -13.25 15.97
CA GLY A 669 -44.44 -12.55 14.89
C GLY A 669 -45.82 -12.01 15.28
N GLY A 670 -45.88 -11.06 16.22
CA GLY A 670 -47.11 -10.41 16.72
C GLY A 670 -47.08 -8.89 16.58
N LEU A 671 -47.99 -8.33 15.78
CA LEU A 671 -48.10 -6.88 15.53
C LEU A 671 -48.83 -6.14 16.66
N GLN A 672 -48.15 -5.86 17.79
CA GLN A 672 -48.62 -4.85 18.75
C GLN A 672 -47.50 -4.25 19.61
N PHE A 673 -47.35 -2.92 19.56
CA PHE A 673 -46.65 -2.12 20.58
C PHE A 673 -47.52 -0.93 20.95
N SER A 674 -47.95 -0.88 22.21
CA SER A 674 -48.72 0.24 22.77
C SER A 674 -47.79 1.21 23.48
N PHE A 675 -47.95 2.51 23.21
CA PHE A 675 -47.29 3.57 24.00
C PHE A 675 -48.17 3.92 25.21
N GLU A 676 -47.85 3.40 26.39
CA GLU A 676 -48.34 3.97 27.65
C GLU A 676 -47.35 5.01 28.20
N SER A 677 -47.88 6.10 28.73
CA SER A 677 -47.11 7.20 29.31
C SER A 677 -47.21 7.17 30.83
N PRO A 678 -46.13 7.41 31.59
CA PRO A 678 -46.21 7.49 33.05
C PRO A 678 -47.06 8.73 33.47
N PRO A 679 -47.88 8.60 34.53
CA PRO A 679 -48.86 9.63 34.90
C PRO A 679 -48.25 10.84 35.65
N LEU A 680 -49.03 11.93 35.70
CA LEU A 680 -48.69 13.23 36.30
C LEU A 680 -49.20 13.41 37.75
N ASN A 681 -48.65 14.43 38.42
CA ASN A 681 -48.91 14.90 39.81
C ASN A 681 -48.25 14.03 40.91
N GLN A 682 -47.74 14.57 42.02
CA GLN A 682 -47.91 15.91 42.64
C GLN A 682 -46.55 16.54 43.06
N GLY A 683 -46.52 17.85 43.34
CA GLY A 683 -45.41 18.59 43.99
C GLY A 683 -45.98 19.66 44.93
N PRO A 684 -45.29 20.77 45.30
CA PRO A 684 -43.88 21.19 45.17
C PRO A 684 -43.28 21.40 46.60
N PRO A 685 -42.29 22.29 46.92
CA PRO A 685 -41.27 23.06 46.15
C PRO A 685 -39.81 22.56 46.51
N ASP A 686 -38.66 23.18 46.21
CA ASP A 686 -38.30 24.62 46.22
C ASP A 686 -37.06 25.04 45.41
N SER A 687 -36.99 26.35 45.12
CA SER A 687 -35.87 27.19 44.64
C SER A 687 -34.65 26.59 43.90
N GLY A 688 -34.47 26.97 42.62
CA GLY A 688 -33.20 26.82 41.90
C GLY A 688 -33.24 27.36 40.46
N THR A 689 -32.80 28.60 40.22
CA THR A 689 -32.91 29.26 38.91
C THR A 689 -31.93 28.72 37.87
N ILE A 690 -32.44 28.41 36.66
CA ILE A 690 -31.65 28.18 35.45
C ILE A 690 -32.25 29.02 34.31
N GLU A 691 -31.44 29.83 33.64
CA GLU A 691 -31.70 30.32 32.27
C GLU A 691 -30.74 29.66 31.28
N PRO A 692 -31.13 29.47 30.00
CA PRO A 692 -30.35 28.68 29.04
C PRO A 692 -29.40 29.51 28.18
N GLY A 693 -28.23 28.95 27.86
CA GLY A 693 -27.29 29.50 26.88
C GLY A 693 -26.36 28.42 26.30
N ALA A 694 -26.30 28.34 24.97
CA ALA A 694 -25.40 27.46 24.21
C ALA A 694 -24.16 28.24 23.72
N PRO A 695 -23.19 27.67 22.96
CA PRO A 695 -22.99 26.26 22.60
C PRO A 695 -21.57 25.73 22.94
N PHE A 696 -21.29 24.46 22.64
CA PHE A 696 -19.93 23.91 22.74
C PHE A 696 -18.99 24.51 21.67
N ALA A 697 -17.99 25.28 22.12
CA ALA A 697 -16.78 25.63 21.38
C ALA A 697 -15.56 24.90 22.00
N GLY A 698 -14.51 24.64 21.20
CA GLY A 698 -13.51 23.63 21.54
C GLY A 698 -12.22 24.12 22.22
N GLY A 699 -11.81 23.40 23.27
CA GLY A 699 -10.45 23.31 23.80
C GLY A 699 -10.01 24.42 24.78
N PRO A 700 -8.81 24.30 25.41
CA PRO A 700 -7.86 23.19 25.33
C PRO A 700 -7.50 22.53 26.69
N GLY A 701 -7.02 21.28 26.64
CA GLY A 701 -5.99 20.72 27.53
C GLY A 701 -6.24 20.65 29.05
N THR A 702 -6.62 19.46 29.53
CA THR A 702 -6.20 18.93 30.83
C THR A 702 -5.81 17.47 30.66
N ASP A 703 -4.62 17.10 31.12
CA ASP A 703 -4.19 15.71 31.14
C ASP A 703 -5.07 14.89 32.09
N VAL A 704 -5.40 13.66 31.69
CA VAL A 704 -6.06 12.65 32.53
C VAL A 704 -5.23 11.39 32.36
N ASP A 705 -4.66 10.90 33.46
CA ASP A 705 -3.89 9.65 33.46
C ASP A 705 -4.77 8.48 32.99
N PRO A 706 -4.24 7.54 32.17
CA PRO A 706 -4.98 6.36 31.78
C PRO A 706 -5.24 5.44 32.97
N ASP A 707 -6.49 4.99 33.08
CA ASP A 707 -6.97 4.07 34.12
C ASP A 707 -6.21 2.72 34.05
N PRO A 708 -5.46 2.32 35.10
CA PRO A 708 -4.49 1.22 35.00
C PRO A 708 -5.12 -0.18 34.88
N ASP A 709 -6.42 -0.34 35.11
CA ASP A 709 -7.12 -1.62 35.09
C ASP A 709 -7.71 -2.01 33.70
N ILE A 710 -7.46 -1.23 32.64
CA ILE A 710 -7.82 -1.58 31.26
C ILE A 710 -6.59 -2.10 30.49
N PRO A 711 -6.46 -3.42 30.22
CA PRO A 711 -5.35 -3.94 29.45
C PRO A 711 -5.47 -3.61 27.96
N ASP A 712 -4.42 -2.98 27.39
CA ASP A 712 -4.23 -2.75 25.95
C ASP A 712 -4.15 -4.08 25.17
N THR A 713 -5.32 -4.65 24.89
CA THR A 713 -5.49 -5.82 24.03
C THR A 713 -5.96 -5.40 22.65
N ASP A 714 -5.12 -5.71 21.65
CA ASP A 714 -5.41 -5.48 20.23
C ASP A 714 -6.76 -6.14 19.87
N PRO A 715 -7.77 -5.41 19.35
CA PRO A 715 -9.16 -5.90 19.23
C PRO A 715 -9.35 -7.16 18.37
N ALA A 716 -8.30 -7.63 17.68
CA ALA A 716 -8.29 -8.90 16.96
C ALA A 716 -8.18 -10.16 17.86
N HIS A 717 -7.81 -10.04 19.14
CA HIS A 717 -7.42 -11.20 19.97
C HIS A 717 -8.51 -11.80 20.89
N PHE A 718 -9.75 -11.29 20.86
CA PHE A 718 -10.78 -11.60 21.87
C PHE A 718 -11.28 -13.06 21.87
N ILE A 719 -11.09 -13.82 20.79
CA ILE A 719 -11.61 -15.18 20.63
C ILE A 719 -10.56 -16.21 21.08
N TYR A 720 -9.34 -16.11 20.56
CA TYR A 720 -8.17 -16.89 21.00
C TYR A 720 -8.02 -16.98 22.53
N SER A 721 -8.21 -15.86 23.25
CA SER A 721 -8.12 -15.81 24.72
C SER A 721 -9.20 -16.60 25.49
N LEU A 722 -10.24 -17.09 24.81
CA LEU A 722 -11.31 -17.90 25.39
C LEU A 722 -11.16 -19.40 25.09
N MET A 723 -10.21 -19.78 24.22
CA MET A 723 -9.89 -21.19 23.96
C MET A 723 -8.97 -21.76 25.05
N PRO A 724 -9.05 -23.07 25.39
CA PRO A 724 -8.08 -23.70 26.30
C PRO A 724 -6.65 -23.61 25.79
N ASP A 725 -5.67 -23.46 26.69
CA ASP A 725 -4.24 -23.34 26.38
C ASP A 725 -3.71 -24.47 25.47
N SER A 726 -4.27 -25.67 25.56
CA SER A 726 -3.95 -26.83 24.73
C SER A 726 -4.39 -26.70 23.26
N VAL A 727 -5.36 -25.82 22.97
CA VAL A 727 -5.82 -25.48 21.62
C VAL A 727 -5.07 -24.24 21.12
N GLN A 728 -4.91 -23.21 21.96
CA GLN A 728 -4.07 -22.04 21.64
C GLN A 728 -2.67 -22.45 21.16
N SER A 729 -2.04 -23.41 21.86
CA SER A 729 -0.71 -23.92 21.52
C SER A 729 -0.66 -24.84 20.29
N SER A 730 -1.79 -25.30 19.72
CA SER A 730 -1.77 -26.12 18.49
C SER A 730 -1.67 -25.29 17.20
N PHE A 731 -1.83 -23.96 17.31
CA PHE A 731 -1.65 -22.99 16.22
C PHE A 731 -0.20 -22.49 16.09
N GLY A 732 0.65 -22.73 17.09
CA GLY A 732 2.08 -22.41 17.05
C GLY A 732 2.81 -23.20 15.95
N LEU A 733 3.79 -22.58 15.29
CA LEU A 733 4.49 -23.17 14.14
C LEU A 733 5.98 -23.42 14.46
N SER A 734 6.47 -24.66 14.37
CA SER A 734 7.89 -24.92 14.59
C SER A 734 8.77 -24.37 13.46
N ASP A 735 10.00 -24.01 13.79
CA ASP A 735 11.03 -23.65 12.80
C ASP A 735 11.40 -24.82 11.86
N GLY A 736 11.00 -26.06 12.21
CA GLY A 736 11.08 -27.24 11.36
C GLY A 736 9.99 -27.24 10.29
N LYS A 737 8.72 -27.13 10.70
CA LYS A 737 7.57 -27.03 9.78
C LYS A 737 7.67 -25.81 8.88
N ARG A 738 8.10 -24.67 9.43
CA ARG A 738 8.36 -23.46 8.64
C ARG A 738 9.40 -23.67 7.55
N ARG A 739 10.45 -24.47 7.79
CA ARG A 739 11.44 -24.85 6.76
C ARG A 739 10.82 -25.72 5.66
N LEU A 740 9.91 -26.64 5.99
CA LEU A 740 9.18 -27.43 5.00
C LEU A 740 8.24 -26.55 4.14
N ILE A 741 7.58 -25.56 4.74
CA ILE A 741 6.75 -24.59 4.01
C ILE A 741 7.61 -23.73 3.07
N VAL A 742 8.78 -23.27 3.52
CA VAL A 742 9.76 -22.58 2.66
C VAL A 742 10.20 -23.49 1.50
N GLN A 743 10.54 -24.76 1.77
CA GLN A 743 11.03 -25.69 0.75
C GLN A 743 9.97 -26.03 -0.31
N ASP A 744 8.72 -26.31 0.09
CA ASP A 744 7.62 -26.56 -0.86
C ASP A 744 7.36 -25.31 -1.72
N ALA A 745 7.33 -24.13 -1.10
CA ALA A 745 7.16 -22.87 -1.80
C ALA A 745 8.31 -22.57 -2.78
N GLU A 746 9.57 -22.69 -2.35
CA GLU A 746 10.76 -22.52 -3.21
C GLU A 746 10.79 -23.51 -4.39
N ALA A 747 10.39 -24.78 -4.15
CA ALA A 747 10.29 -25.80 -5.20
C ALA A 747 9.17 -25.52 -6.23
N VAL A 748 8.24 -24.63 -5.91
CA VAL A 748 7.18 -24.13 -6.80
C VAL A 748 7.63 -22.85 -7.52
N PHE A 749 8.28 -21.92 -6.83
CA PHE A 749 8.74 -20.64 -7.41
C PHE A 749 9.82 -20.82 -8.47
N SER A 750 10.55 -21.94 -8.48
CA SER A 750 11.45 -22.28 -9.60
C SER A 750 10.73 -22.43 -10.95
N PHE A 751 9.41 -22.62 -10.97
CA PHE A 751 8.59 -22.75 -12.18
C PHE A 751 7.66 -21.55 -12.46
N ALA A 752 7.44 -20.67 -11.49
CA ALA A 752 6.44 -19.60 -11.57
C ALA A 752 7.02 -18.24 -11.17
N ARG A 753 6.62 -17.15 -11.87
CA ARG A 753 7.14 -15.79 -11.67
C ARG A 753 6.65 -15.12 -10.36
N VAL A 754 6.97 -15.72 -9.23
CA VAL A 754 6.88 -15.09 -7.92
C VAL A 754 8.19 -14.31 -7.69
N PRO A 755 8.15 -13.09 -7.11
CA PRO A 755 9.38 -12.33 -6.86
C PRO A 755 10.39 -13.07 -5.98
N ASP A 756 11.68 -13.00 -6.34
CA ASP A 756 12.82 -13.55 -5.57
C ASP A 756 12.96 -12.93 -4.15
N THR A 757 12.14 -11.92 -3.83
CA THR A 757 12.01 -11.30 -2.51
C THR A 757 11.13 -12.09 -1.56
N PHE A 758 10.18 -12.89 -2.06
CA PHE A 758 9.17 -13.52 -1.22
C PHE A 758 9.82 -14.47 -0.20
N ARG A 759 9.50 -14.20 1.06
CA ARG A 759 9.97 -14.98 2.21
C ARG A 759 8.76 -15.34 3.05
N VAL A 760 8.59 -16.64 3.30
CA VAL A 760 7.58 -17.12 4.26
C VAL A 760 7.81 -16.38 5.60
N PRO A 761 6.77 -15.71 6.17
CA PRO A 761 6.86 -14.95 7.41
C PRO A 761 7.47 -15.76 8.58
N SER A 762 7.88 -15.07 9.66
CA SER A 762 8.37 -15.73 10.88
C SER A 762 7.29 -16.63 11.50
N CYS A 763 7.68 -17.59 12.35
CA CYS A 763 6.72 -18.48 13.03
C CYS A 763 5.62 -17.70 13.75
N MET A 764 5.98 -16.70 14.56
CA MET A 764 5.01 -15.83 15.26
C MET A 764 4.07 -15.07 14.31
N ALA A 765 4.54 -14.67 13.13
CA ALA A 765 3.69 -14.02 12.13
C ALA A 765 2.73 -15.00 11.46
N MET A 766 3.21 -16.21 11.13
CA MET A 766 2.37 -17.30 10.60
C MET A 766 1.31 -17.73 11.61
N GLU A 767 1.70 -17.97 12.85
CA GLU A 767 0.84 -18.31 14.00
C GLU A 767 -0.27 -17.26 14.18
N ARG A 768 0.07 -15.97 14.27
CA ARG A 768 -0.90 -14.87 14.31
C ARG A 768 -1.88 -14.89 13.13
N TYR A 769 -1.43 -15.14 11.90
CA TYR A 769 -2.34 -15.26 10.74
C TYR A 769 -3.20 -16.53 10.79
N ILE A 770 -2.67 -17.64 11.31
CA ILE A 770 -3.44 -18.88 11.48
C ILE A 770 -4.54 -18.67 12.52
N THR A 771 -4.24 -18.05 13.67
CA THR A 771 -5.22 -17.63 14.67
C THR A 771 -6.29 -16.73 14.06
N ALA A 772 -5.92 -15.67 13.34
CA ALA A 772 -6.89 -14.78 12.68
C ALA A 772 -7.76 -15.47 11.63
N PHE A 773 -7.28 -16.55 10.99
CA PHE A 773 -8.10 -17.39 10.12
C PHE A 773 -9.15 -18.19 10.90
N PHE A 774 -8.77 -18.78 12.04
CA PHE A 774 -9.73 -19.50 12.91
C PHE A 774 -10.78 -18.51 13.46
N ASP A 775 -10.32 -17.40 14.02
CA ASP A 775 -11.13 -16.40 14.70
C ASP A 775 -12.10 -15.66 13.75
N ALA A 776 -11.69 -15.29 12.54
CA ALA A 776 -12.45 -14.40 11.64
C ALA A 776 -12.92 -15.01 10.30
N PHE A 777 -12.48 -16.22 9.92
CA PHE A 777 -12.92 -16.88 8.69
C PHE A 777 -13.60 -18.24 8.94
N LEU A 778 -12.98 -19.13 9.71
CA LEU A 778 -13.50 -20.49 9.88
C LEU A 778 -14.87 -20.53 10.57
N VAL A 779 -15.16 -19.55 11.44
CA VAL A 779 -16.48 -19.38 12.08
C VAL A 779 -17.63 -19.22 11.07
N HIS A 780 -17.35 -18.79 9.83
CA HIS A 780 -18.32 -18.70 8.73
C HIS A 780 -18.30 -19.93 7.80
N ALA A 781 -17.29 -20.79 7.93
CA ALA A 781 -16.99 -21.87 6.99
C ALA A 781 -16.43 -23.10 7.75
N PRO A 782 -17.25 -23.82 8.54
CA PRO A 782 -16.80 -24.79 9.55
C PRO A 782 -16.34 -26.14 8.96
N CYS A 783 -15.31 -26.12 8.11
CA CYS A 783 -14.80 -27.28 7.38
C CYS A 783 -13.54 -27.93 7.99
N ILE A 784 -13.02 -27.40 9.10
CA ILE A 784 -11.86 -27.94 9.84
C ILE A 784 -12.28 -28.20 11.29
N HIS A 785 -11.99 -29.39 11.82
CA HIS A 785 -12.26 -29.75 13.21
C HIS A 785 -11.20 -29.12 14.14
N VAL A 786 -11.50 -27.95 14.71
CA VAL A 786 -10.57 -27.15 15.52
C VAL A 786 -9.91 -27.96 16.65
N PRO A 787 -10.64 -28.78 17.46
CA PRO A 787 -10.04 -29.46 18.62
C PRO A 787 -8.94 -30.49 18.31
N THR A 788 -8.80 -30.94 17.05
CA THR A 788 -7.73 -31.86 16.62
C THR A 788 -6.81 -31.27 15.56
N PHE A 789 -7.00 -30.00 15.18
CA PHE A 789 -6.12 -29.34 14.22
C PHE A 789 -4.74 -29.06 14.83
N THR A 790 -3.69 -29.40 14.09
CA THR A 790 -2.30 -29.09 14.43
C THR A 790 -1.56 -28.59 13.19
N THR A 791 -0.88 -27.45 13.30
CA THR A 791 -0.02 -26.89 12.24
C THR A 791 1.06 -27.86 11.79
N GLU A 792 1.62 -28.64 12.72
CA GLU A 792 2.68 -29.61 12.46
C GLU A 792 2.22 -30.78 11.57
N SER A 793 0.94 -31.16 11.58
CA SER A 793 0.40 -32.20 10.68
C SER A 793 -0.11 -31.62 9.35
N ALA A 794 -0.70 -30.42 9.35
CA ALA A 794 -1.31 -29.79 8.18
C ALA A 794 -0.36 -29.61 6.97
N GLN A 795 -0.89 -29.65 5.74
CA GLN A 795 -0.05 -29.54 4.54
C GLN A 795 0.40 -28.09 4.26
N PRO A 796 1.59 -27.85 3.68
CA PRO A 796 2.12 -26.51 3.41
C PRO A 796 1.17 -25.59 2.61
N SER A 797 0.54 -26.13 1.57
CA SER A 797 -0.48 -25.46 0.74
C SER A 797 -1.67 -24.96 1.56
N LEU A 798 -2.18 -25.80 2.47
CA LEU A 798 -3.29 -25.48 3.36
C LEU A 798 -2.90 -24.37 4.34
N ILE A 799 -1.73 -24.48 4.97
CA ILE A 799 -1.21 -23.49 5.92
C ILE A 799 -0.99 -22.13 5.24
N LEU A 800 -0.45 -22.12 4.02
CA LEU A 800 -0.27 -20.90 3.23
C LEU A 800 -1.63 -20.26 2.85
N ALA A 801 -2.65 -21.06 2.53
CA ALA A 801 -3.98 -20.56 2.19
C ALA A 801 -4.71 -19.97 3.41
N MET A 802 -4.64 -20.65 4.57
CA MET A 802 -5.15 -20.15 5.85
C MET A 802 -4.46 -18.83 6.24
N ALA A 803 -3.13 -18.80 6.20
CA ALA A 803 -2.35 -17.62 6.53
C ALA A 803 -2.58 -16.44 5.56
N ALA A 804 -2.90 -16.71 4.28
CA ALA A 804 -3.28 -15.66 3.33
C ALA A 804 -4.60 -14.98 3.71
N LEU A 805 -5.61 -15.77 4.12
CA LEU A 805 -6.88 -15.24 4.62
C LEU A 805 -6.68 -14.47 5.94
N GLY A 806 -5.98 -15.05 6.93
CA GLY A 806 -5.74 -14.36 8.21
C GLY A 806 -4.91 -13.08 8.10
N ALA A 807 -3.93 -13.03 7.18
CA ALA A 807 -3.20 -11.80 6.86
C ALA A 807 -4.10 -10.73 6.21
N GLN A 808 -5.19 -11.11 5.54
CA GLN A 808 -6.19 -10.17 5.01
C GLN A 808 -7.01 -9.54 6.15
N TYR A 809 -7.42 -10.32 7.15
CA TYR A 809 -8.14 -9.84 8.33
C TYR A 809 -7.26 -8.95 9.23
N HIS A 810 -5.95 -9.22 9.32
CA HIS A 810 -4.97 -8.29 9.92
C HIS A 810 -4.57 -7.10 9.02
N GLU A 811 -5.23 -6.92 7.88
CA GLU A 811 -5.00 -5.83 6.91
C GLU A 811 -3.57 -5.75 6.31
N GLU A 812 -2.77 -6.82 6.45
CA GLU A 812 -1.43 -6.96 5.84
C GLU A 812 -1.53 -7.42 4.38
N LYS A 813 -2.29 -6.66 3.58
CA LYS A 813 -2.74 -6.93 2.20
C LYS A 813 -1.62 -7.40 1.25
N ASP A 814 -0.40 -6.87 1.40
CA ASP A 814 0.76 -7.27 0.60
C ASP A 814 1.23 -8.70 0.94
N VAL A 815 1.35 -9.00 2.23
CA VAL A 815 1.73 -10.32 2.75
C VAL A 815 0.65 -11.33 2.42
N ALA A 816 -0.61 -10.95 2.58
CA ALA A 816 -1.78 -11.75 2.25
C ALA A 816 -1.81 -12.15 0.75
N MET A 817 -1.57 -11.20 -0.16
CA MET A 817 -1.48 -11.47 -1.60
C MET A 817 -0.31 -12.37 -1.98
N LEU A 818 0.85 -12.21 -1.33
CA LEU A 818 2.02 -13.05 -1.56
C LEU A 818 1.82 -14.49 -1.04
N LEU A 819 1.23 -14.64 0.17
CA LEU A 819 0.84 -15.94 0.73
C LEU A 819 -0.20 -16.65 -0.14
N HIS A 820 -1.20 -15.92 -0.67
CA HIS A 820 -2.18 -16.48 -1.61
C HIS A 820 -1.52 -17.00 -2.89
N ARG A 821 -0.60 -16.23 -3.49
CA ARG A 821 0.17 -16.67 -4.67
C ARG A 821 0.98 -17.94 -4.36
N ALA A 822 1.64 -17.99 -3.19
CA ALA A 822 2.37 -19.16 -2.73
C ALA A 822 1.46 -20.39 -2.56
N ALA A 823 0.33 -20.23 -1.84
CA ALA A 823 -0.65 -21.29 -1.62
C ALA A 823 -1.20 -21.85 -2.94
N ARG A 824 -1.60 -20.96 -3.86
CA ARG A 824 -2.19 -21.33 -5.15
C ARG A 824 -1.24 -22.09 -6.05
N LEU A 825 0.01 -21.66 -6.13
CA LEU A 825 1.00 -22.33 -6.97
C LEU A 825 1.46 -23.65 -6.32
N SER A 826 1.55 -23.71 -4.98
CA SER A 826 1.81 -24.94 -4.22
C SER A 826 0.74 -25.99 -4.45
N ILE A 827 -0.55 -25.65 -4.30
CA ILE A 827 -1.64 -26.61 -4.51
C ILE A 827 -1.72 -27.11 -5.95
N LEU A 828 -1.41 -26.27 -6.96
CA LEU A 828 -1.35 -26.69 -8.36
C LEU A 828 -0.19 -27.65 -8.65
N ASN A 829 1.00 -27.40 -8.09
CA ASN A 829 2.17 -28.29 -8.19
C ASN A 829 1.92 -29.65 -7.49
N GLN A 830 1.29 -29.62 -6.31
CA GLN A 830 0.89 -30.83 -5.58
C GLN A 830 -0.19 -31.61 -6.34
N MET A 831 -1.12 -30.93 -7.01
CA MET A 831 -2.09 -31.55 -7.91
C MET A 831 -1.41 -32.23 -9.11
N GLU A 832 -0.46 -31.58 -9.79
CA GLU A 832 0.24 -32.18 -10.94
C GLU A 832 1.05 -33.44 -10.55
N LYS A 833 1.68 -33.43 -9.37
CA LYS A 833 2.46 -34.57 -8.85
C LYS A 833 1.62 -35.74 -8.34
N THR A 834 0.37 -35.50 -7.93
CA THR A 834 -0.48 -36.54 -7.34
C THR A 834 -1.22 -37.30 -8.43
N SER A 835 -0.81 -38.53 -8.73
CA SER A 835 -1.47 -39.36 -9.74
C SER A 835 -2.92 -39.67 -9.37
N PHE A 836 -3.87 -38.99 -10.05
CA PHE A 836 -5.32 -39.02 -9.79
C PHE A 836 -6.00 -40.35 -10.14
N THR A 837 -5.58 -41.44 -9.51
CA THR A 837 -6.31 -42.71 -9.52
C THR A 837 -7.58 -42.60 -8.67
N ALA A 838 -8.60 -43.41 -8.97
CA ALA A 838 -9.97 -43.24 -8.47
C ALA A 838 -10.20 -43.58 -6.97
N LYS A 839 -9.15 -43.63 -6.14
CA LYS A 839 -9.25 -43.81 -4.68
C LYS A 839 -9.04 -42.47 -3.97
N GLY A 840 -10.13 -41.83 -3.52
CA GLY A 840 -10.17 -40.78 -2.49
C GLY A 840 -9.13 -39.66 -2.58
N ARG A 841 -9.49 -38.50 -3.14
CA ARG A 841 -8.65 -37.31 -2.96
C ARG A 841 -8.78 -36.82 -1.50
N PRO A 842 -7.68 -36.47 -0.83
CA PRO A 842 -7.71 -36.06 0.58
C PRO A 842 -8.34 -34.67 0.76
N THR A 843 -9.04 -34.49 1.88
CA THR A 843 -9.87 -33.31 2.20
C THR A 843 -9.11 -32.00 2.15
N TRP A 844 -7.83 -32.00 2.53
CA TRP A 844 -6.97 -30.80 2.51
C TRP A 844 -6.80 -30.17 1.11
N ILE A 845 -6.94 -30.94 0.02
CA ILE A 845 -6.89 -30.38 -1.34
C ILE A 845 -8.12 -29.51 -1.60
N LEU A 846 -9.31 -29.99 -1.23
CA LEU A 846 -10.55 -29.24 -1.37
C LEU A 846 -10.53 -27.96 -0.51
N GLN A 847 -10.10 -28.08 0.76
CA GLN A 847 -9.94 -26.94 1.67
C GLN A 847 -8.93 -25.90 1.13
N SER A 848 -7.75 -26.34 0.67
CA SER A 848 -6.71 -25.45 0.12
C SER A 848 -7.18 -24.68 -1.11
N LEU A 849 -7.86 -25.36 -2.04
CA LEU A 849 -8.43 -24.74 -3.24
C LEU A 849 -9.57 -23.77 -2.88
N PHE A 850 -10.45 -24.16 -1.95
CA PHE A 850 -11.54 -23.32 -1.47
C PHE A 850 -11.02 -22.03 -0.82
N PHE A 851 -10.10 -22.12 0.15
CA PHE A 851 -9.52 -20.94 0.80
C PHE A 851 -8.77 -20.04 -0.18
N THR A 852 -8.05 -20.63 -1.14
CA THR A 852 -7.39 -19.90 -2.23
C THR A 852 -8.39 -19.12 -3.07
N MET A 853 -9.52 -19.75 -3.45
CA MET A 853 -10.57 -19.11 -4.23
C MET A 853 -11.30 -18.03 -3.43
N ALA A 854 -11.67 -18.31 -2.17
CA ALA A 854 -12.33 -17.37 -1.28
C ALA A 854 -11.52 -16.08 -1.07
N PHE A 855 -10.20 -16.19 -0.93
CA PHE A 855 -9.31 -15.02 -0.87
C PHE A 855 -9.42 -14.14 -2.13
N GLY A 856 -9.44 -14.75 -3.33
CA GLY A 856 -9.39 -14.02 -4.60
C GLY A 856 -10.70 -13.33 -4.99
N VAL A 857 -11.85 -13.98 -4.73
CA VAL A 857 -13.17 -13.50 -5.17
C VAL A 857 -13.69 -12.26 -4.43
N TRP A 858 -13.22 -11.98 -3.21
CA TRP A 858 -13.66 -10.82 -2.43
C TRP A 858 -12.75 -9.58 -2.55
N ARG A 859 -11.81 -9.59 -3.51
CA ARG A 859 -10.89 -8.46 -3.76
C ARG A 859 -11.41 -7.45 -4.77
N SER A 860 -11.07 -6.18 -4.54
CA SER A 860 -11.27 -5.05 -5.46
C SER A 860 -10.33 -5.07 -6.68
N ASN A 861 -10.23 -6.19 -7.37
CA ASN A 861 -9.47 -6.32 -8.61
C ASN A 861 -10.19 -7.24 -9.59
N PHE A 862 -10.59 -6.69 -10.73
CA PHE A 862 -11.27 -7.42 -11.80
C PHE A 862 -10.55 -8.72 -12.19
N ASP A 863 -9.23 -8.66 -12.43
CA ASP A 863 -8.45 -9.83 -12.87
C ASP A 863 -8.48 -10.95 -11.82
N ALA A 864 -8.35 -10.61 -10.54
CA ALA A 864 -8.35 -11.58 -9.45
C ALA A 864 -9.73 -12.23 -9.25
N VAL A 865 -10.82 -11.46 -9.43
CA VAL A 865 -12.19 -11.97 -9.37
C VAL A 865 -12.48 -12.88 -10.57
N GLN A 866 -12.19 -12.43 -11.79
CA GLN A 866 -12.40 -13.24 -13.02
C GLN A 866 -11.57 -14.51 -13.02
N GLU A 867 -10.29 -14.43 -12.63
CA GLU A 867 -9.43 -15.60 -12.53
C GLU A 867 -9.95 -16.60 -11.49
N SER A 868 -10.36 -16.13 -10.31
CA SER A 868 -10.89 -17.00 -9.26
C SER A 868 -12.24 -17.62 -9.63
N LEU A 869 -13.10 -16.89 -10.34
CA LEU A 869 -14.34 -17.43 -10.93
C LEU A 869 -14.04 -18.48 -12.01
N ALA A 870 -12.99 -18.32 -12.83
CA ALA A 870 -12.56 -19.36 -13.77
C ALA A 870 -12.07 -20.65 -13.06
N PHE A 871 -11.48 -20.54 -11.86
CA PHE A 871 -11.16 -21.71 -11.02
C PHE A 871 -12.40 -22.39 -10.38
N GLN A 872 -13.58 -21.75 -10.36
CA GLN A 872 -14.80 -22.33 -9.81
C GLN A 872 -15.17 -23.66 -10.49
N SER A 873 -15.10 -23.70 -11.82
CA SER A 873 -15.38 -24.91 -12.61
C SER A 873 -14.44 -26.08 -12.28
N ASN A 874 -13.16 -25.78 -12.04
CA ASN A 874 -12.17 -26.79 -11.64
C ASN A 874 -12.50 -27.34 -10.23
N LEU A 875 -12.78 -26.47 -9.25
CA LEU A 875 -13.15 -26.91 -7.91
C LEU A 875 -14.48 -27.71 -7.91
N GLY A 876 -15.48 -27.25 -8.66
CA GLY A 876 -16.77 -27.93 -8.83
C GLY A 876 -16.69 -29.26 -9.57
N HIS A 877 -15.72 -29.43 -10.48
CA HIS A 877 -15.39 -30.74 -11.06
C HIS A 877 -14.75 -31.65 -10.00
N ILE A 878 -13.78 -31.15 -9.22
CA ILE A 878 -13.13 -31.95 -8.18
C ILE A 878 -14.15 -32.43 -7.14
N VAL A 879 -15.02 -31.57 -6.60
CA VAL A 879 -16.03 -31.94 -5.58
C VAL A 879 -16.93 -33.11 -6.03
N ARG A 880 -17.32 -33.14 -7.32
CA ARG A 880 -18.12 -34.23 -7.92
C ARG A 880 -17.35 -35.55 -7.97
N TYR A 881 -16.12 -35.54 -8.48
CA TYR A 881 -15.30 -36.75 -8.65
C TYR A 881 -14.53 -37.19 -7.39
N VAL A 882 -14.78 -36.56 -6.23
CA VAL A 882 -14.26 -37.03 -4.93
C VAL A 882 -15.25 -38.03 -4.31
N SER A 883 -15.02 -39.30 -4.63
CA SER A 883 -15.55 -40.46 -3.90
C SER A 883 -14.57 -40.88 -2.82
N TYR A 884 -15.00 -40.86 -1.56
CA TYR A 884 -14.21 -41.38 -0.44
C TYR A 884 -14.40 -42.91 -0.37
N PRO A 885 -13.34 -43.72 -0.18
CA PRO A 885 -13.46 -45.17 -0.07
C PRO A 885 -14.34 -45.56 1.13
N GLY A 886 -15.38 -46.36 0.89
CA GLY A 886 -16.29 -46.85 1.93
C GLY A 886 -17.35 -45.85 2.41
N ALA A 887 -17.24 -44.56 2.11
CA ALA A 887 -18.18 -43.55 2.57
C ALA A 887 -19.57 -43.73 1.94
N LYS A 888 -20.53 -44.18 2.74
CA LYS A 888 -21.91 -43.76 2.57
C LYS A 888 -21.95 -42.28 2.91
N TRP A 889 -22.70 -41.48 2.16
CA TRP A 889 -22.96 -40.09 2.53
C TRP A 889 -24.16 -39.98 3.48
N VAL A 890 -24.30 -40.97 4.36
CA VAL A 890 -25.40 -41.21 5.29
C VAL A 890 -24.85 -41.06 6.71
N ASP A 891 -25.70 -40.75 7.69
CA ASP A 891 -25.25 -40.58 9.06
C ASP A 891 -24.87 -41.90 9.76
N ASP A 892 -23.64 -42.37 9.50
CA ASP A 892 -23.00 -43.49 10.21
C ASP A 892 -22.67 -43.15 11.69
N ASN A 893 -23.21 -42.08 12.29
CA ASN A 893 -23.17 -41.82 13.75
C ASN A 893 -23.65 -43.01 14.60
N GLN A 894 -24.50 -43.89 14.06
CA GLN A 894 -24.99 -45.07 14.78
C GLN A 894 -24.11 -46.33 14.59
N ASP A 895 -23.05 -46.30 13.76
CA ASP A 895 -22.19 -47.46 13.52
C ASP A 895 -21.20 -47.70 14.70
N PRO A 896 -21.30 -48.81 15.44
CA PRO A 896 -20.44 -49.08 16.59
C PRO A 896 -18.98 -49.40 16.23
N SER A 897 -18.64 -49.58 14.94
CA SER A 897 -17.28 -49.90 14.48
C SER A 897 -16.43 -48.68 14.12
N LEU A 898 -17.06 -47.55 13.78
CA LEU A 898 -16.38 -46.32 13.36
C LEU A 898 -15.62 -45.66 14.53
N SER A 899 -14.32 -45.36 14.34
CA SER A 899 -13.53 -44.62 15.32
C SER A 899 -13.78 -43.11 15.29
N TRP A 900 -13.35 -42.39 16.33
CA TRP A 900 -13.48 -40.93 16.40
C TRP A 900 -12.62 -40.21 15.33
N GLU A 901 -11.46 -40.76 14.99
CA GLU A 901 -10.57 -40.18 13.97
C GLU A 901 -11.15 -40.34 12.55
N GLU A 902 -11.64 -41.54 12.22
CA GLU A 902 -12.34 -41.79 10.94
C GLU A 902 -13.63 -40.96 10.84
N TRP A 903 -14.35 -40.78 11.95
CA TRP A 903 -15.52 -39.90 12.01
C TRP A 903 -15.17 -38.43 11.76
N ILE A 904 -14.06 -37.92 12.33
CA ILE A 904 -13.58 -36.56 12.06
C ILE A 904 -13.28 -36.39 10.57
N ASP A 905 -12.61 -37.35 9.92
CA ASP A 905 -12.29 -37.26 8.50
C ASP A 905 -13.54 -37.27 7.61
N LEU A 906 -14.53 -38.12 7.91
CA LEU A 906 -15.80 -38.20 7.19
C LEU A 906 -16.67 -36.94 7.38
N GLU A 907 -16.82 -36.45 8.61
CA GLU A 907 -17.59 -35.23 8.90
C GLU A 907 -16.87 -33.99 8.35
N SER A 908 -15.53 -33.92 8.42
CA SER A 908 -14.72 -32.86 7.76
C SER A 908 -14.90 -32.87 6.25
N ALA A 909 -14.94 -34.05 5.62
CA ALA A 909 -15.20 -34.19 4.18
C ALA A 909 -16.60 -33.71 3.80
N LYS A 910 -17.63 -34.13 4.56
CA LYS A 910 -19.03 -33.72 4.38
C LYS A 910 -19.19 -32.20 4.56
N ARG A 911 -18.68 -31.64 5.66
CA ARG A 911 -18.68 -30.19 5.93
C ARG A 911 -17.91 -29.40 4.87
N THR A 912 -16.75 -29.88 4.41
CA THR A 912 -16.01 -29.26 3.29
C THR A 912 -16.83 -29.22 2.00
N LYS A 913 -17.55 -30.30 1.64
CA LYS A 913 -18.43 -30.29 0.46
C LYS A 913 -19.57 -29.28 0.60
N PHE A 914 -20.22 -29.22 1.77
CA PHE A 914 -21.28 -28.26 2.04
C PHE A 914 -20.80 -26.80 2.02
N VAL A 915 -19.65 -26.49 2.63
CA VAL A 915 -19.05 -25.14 2.62
C VAL A 915 -18.75 -24.67 1.18
N ILE A 916 -18.23 -25.55 0.32
CA ILE A 916 -17.98 -25.20 -1.09
C ILE A 916 -19.31 -24.99 -1.85
N TYR A 917 -20.34 -25.78 -1.55
CA TYR A 917 -21.68 -25.64 -2.14
C TYR A 917 -22.38 -24.34 -1.70
N THR A 918 -22.36 -23.97 -0.41
CA THR A 918 -22.93 -22.70 0.06
C THR A 918 -22.16 -21.52 -0.51
N PHE A 919 -20.83 -21.58 -0.54
CA PHE A 919 -20.01 -20.56 -1.18
C PHE A 919 -20.32 -20.38 -2.68
N PHE A 920 -20.54 -21.46 -3.45
CA PHE A 920 -20.97 -21.34 -4.85
C PHE A 920 -22.36 -20.68 -4.99
N ASN A 921 -23.26 -20.88 -4.02
CA ASN A 921 -24.52 -20.14 -3.94
C ASN A 921 -24.26 -18.67 -3.56
N ASP A 922 -23.35 -18.37 -2.65
CA ASP A 922 -23.00 -16.98 -2.32
C ASP A 922 -22.44 -16.23 -3.53
N LEU A 923 -21.63 -16.87 -4.36
CA LEU A 923 -21.15 -16.27 -5.61
C LEU A 923 -22.30 -16.08 -6.62
N THR A 924 -23.24 -17.02 -6.70
CA THR A 924 -24.48 -16.85 -7.48
C THR A 924 -25.25 -15.61 -7.00
N LEU A 925 -25.35 -15.43 -5.67
CA LEU A 925 -26.10 -14.35 -5.04
C LEU A 925 -25.38 -12.99 -5.06
N ALA A 926 -24.05 -12.93 -5.09
CA ALA A 926 -23.27 -11.69 -5.15
C ALA A 926 -22.98 -11.22 -6.58
N TYR A 927 -22.74 -12.16 -7.50
CA TYR A 927 -22.21 -11.88 -8.85
C TYR A 927 -23.17 -12.28 -9.99
N ASN A 928 -24.28 -12.96 -9.71
CA ASN A 928 -25.19 -13.50 -10.72
C ASN A 928 -24.50 -14.43 -11.73
N VAL A 929 -23.52 -15.22 -11.26
CA VAL A 929 -22.96 -16.35 -12.00
C VAL A 929 -23.82 -17.60 -11.77
N PRO A 930 -23.98 -18.51 -12.75
CA PRO A 930 -24.75 -19.73 -12.52
C PRO A 930 -24.16 -20.62 -11.40
N PRO A 931 -24.99 -21.29 -10.59
CA PRO A 931 -24.53 -22.14 -9.51
C PRO A 931 -23.80 -23.38 -10.05
N VAL A 932 -22.51 -23.49 -9.74
CA VAL A 932 -21.63 -24.56 -10.28
C VAL A 932 -21.92 -25.95 -9.70
N ILE A 933 -22.71 -26.07 -8.63
CA ILE A 933 -23.31 -27.33 -8.15
C ILE A 933 -24.79 -27.09 -7.88
N THR A 934 -25.66 -27.88 -8.49
CA THR A 934 -27.11 -27.76 -8.36
C THR A 934 -27.65 -28.55 -7.16
N ASN A 935 -28.79 -28.12 -6.61
CA ASN A 935 -29.43 -28.81 -5.48
C ASN A 935 -29.66 -30.32 -5.72
N SER A 936 -29.96 -30.73 -6.96
CA SER A 936 -30.17 -32.13 -7.35
C SER A 936 -28.92 -33.02 -7.31
N GLU A 937 -27.72 -32.44 -7.24
CA GLU A 937 -26.45 -33.18 -7.17
C GLU A 937 -26.01 -33.50 -5.73
N ILE A 938 -26.64 -32.86 -4.73
CA ILE A 938 -26.33 -33.04 -3.31
C ILE A 938 -27.12 -34.24 -2.76
N ASN A 939 -26.58 -35.45 -2.92
CA ASN A 939 -27.16 -36.68 -2.34
C ASN A 939 -26.37 -37.11 -1.10
N MET A 940 -26.57 -36.38 0.01
CA MET A 940 -25.94 -36.63 1.31
C MET A 940 -26.79 -36.13 2.48
N ASP A 941 -26.61 -36.73 3.65
CA ASP A 941 -27.17 -36.22 4.91
C ASP A 941 -26.50 -34.91 5.32
N LEU A 942 -27.21 -34.11 6.13
CA LEU A 942 -26.77 -32.80 6.56
C LEU A 942 -25.58 -32.87 7.57
N PRO A 943 -24.87 -31.74 7.81
CA PRO A 943 -23.82 -31.66 8.83
C PRO A 943 -24.36 -32.00 10.22
N CYS A 944 -23.54 -32.67 11.05
CA CYS A 944 -23.94 -33.04 12.41
C CYS A 944 -24.13 -31.81 13.32
N ASP A 945 -24.69 -31.99 14.52
CA ASP A 945 -24.87 -30.92 15.52
C ASP A 945 -23.52 -30.29 15.92
N GLU A 946 -23.47 -28.95 16.07
CA GLU A 946 -22.21 -28.25 16.43
C GLU A 946 -21.65 -28.69 17.80
N ARG A 947 -22.48 -29.20 18.71
CA ARG A 947 -22.05 -29.80 19.99
C ARG A 947 -21.39 -31.17 19.80
N LEU A 948 -21.62 -31.86 18.69
CA LEU A 948 -20.86 -33.06 18.32
C LEU A 948 -19.57 -32.68 17.59
N TRP A 949 -19.62 -31.65 16.73
CA TRP A 949 -18.46 -31.10 16.00
C TRP A 949 -17.42 -30.39 16.89
N THR A 950 -17.81 -29.84 18.03
CA THR A 950 -16.91 -29.21 19.02
C THR A 950 -16.41 -30.19 20.11
N ALA A 951 -16.55 -31.50 19.89
CA ALA A 951 -16.10 -32.52 20.83
C ALA A 951 -14.56 -32.55 20.92
N ASN A 952 -14.00 -32.28 22.10
CA ASN A 952 -12.53 -32.20 22.29
C ASN A 952 -11.85 -33.54 22.58
N CYS A 953 -12.62 -34.62 22.75
CA CYS A 953 -12.10 -35.97 23.03
C CYS A 953 -13.14 -37.05 22.73
N THR A 954 -12.67 -38.27 22.44
CA THR A 954 -13.48 -39.49 22.22
C THR A 954 -14.59 -39.70 23.25
N ALA A 955 -14.33 -39.39 24.52
CA ALA A 955 -15.27 -39.57 25.64
C ALA A 955 -16.34 -38.46 25.75
N SER A 956 -16.18 -37.35 25.04
CA SER A 956 -17.20 -36.31 24.87
C SER A 956 -18.07 -36.58 23.63
N TRP A 957 -17.44 -37.02 22.54
CA TRP A 957 -18.08 -37.45 21.30
C TRP A 957 -19.01 -38.64 21.51
N SER A 958 -18.52 -39.73 22.12
CA SER A 958 -19.30 -40.97 22.30
C SER A 958 -20.58 -40.78 23.14
N LYS A 959 -20.62 -39.79 24.04
CA LYS A 959 -21.81 -39.41 24.81
C LYS A 959 -22.87 -38.66 24.00
N ARG A 960 -22.48 -38.03 22.88
CA ARG A 960 -23.33 -37.16 22.05
C ARG A 960 -23.74 -37.82 20.72
N ARG A 961 -23.08 -38.92 20.34
CA ARG A 961 -23.18 -39.58 19.02
C ARG A 961 -24.56 -40.18 18.68
N ASN A 962 -25.48 -40.34 19.63
CA ASN A 962 -26.79 -40.99 19.41
C ASN A 962 -27.82 -40.15 18.62
N LEU A 963 -27.43 -39.01 18.04
CA LEU A 963 -28.30 -38.12 17.27
C LEU A 963 -28.09 -38.35 15.77
N SER A 964 -29.17 -38.70 15.06
CA SER A 964 -29.17 -38.86 13.60
C SER A 964 -29.44 -37.54 12.87
N SER A 965 -28.62 -37.22 11.89
CA SER A 965 -28.75 -36.09 10.96
C SER A 965 -29.82 -36.37 9.90
N ALA A 966 -30.52 -35.33 9.42
CA ALA A 966 -31.53 -35.47 8.37
C ALA A 966 -30.93 -35.42 6.95
N SER A 967 -31.54 -36.12 6.00
CA SER A 967 -31.22 -36.04 4.56
C SER A 967 -31.44 -34.63 4.02
N PHE A 968 -30.47 -34.11 3.24
CA PHE A 968 -30.60 -32.82 2.57
C PHE A 968 -31.81 -32.79 1.62
N GLN A 969 -31.99 -33.85 0.82
CA GLN A 969 -33.06 -33.93 -0.18
C GLN A 969 -34.45 -34.03 0.46
N ASP A 970 -34.58 -34.78 1.55
CA ASP A 970 -35.87 -34.95 2.24
C ASP A 970 -36.24 -33.70 3.03
N THR A 971 -35.27 -33.03 3.65
CA THR A 971 -35.46 -31.74 4.32
C THR A 971 -35.90 -30.65 3.33
N LEU A 972 -35.19 -30.51 2.20
CA LEU A 972 -35.52 -29.53 1.16
C LEU A 972 -36.86 -29.83 0.49
N ARG A 973 -37.19 -31.11 0.23
CA ARG A 973 -38.51 -31.50 -0.29
C ARG A 973 -39.62 -31.15 0.69
N SER A 974 -39.46 -31.47 1.98
CA SER A 974 -40.51 -31.23 2.99
C SER A 974 -40.88 -29.74 3.14
N LEU A 975 -39.86 -28.86 3.18
CA LEU A 975 -40.06 -27.40 3.22
C LEU A 975 -40.79 -26.88 1.97
N MET A 976 -40.57 -27.49 0.80
CA MET A 976 -41.23 -27.11 -0.46
C MET A 976 -42.61 -27.75 -0.66
N SER A 977 -42.99 -28.74 0.16
CA SER A 977 -44.32 -29.38 0.17
C SER A 977 -45.23 -28.96 1.32
N ALA A 978 -44.77 -28.13 2.26
CA ALA A 978 -45.50 -27.74 3.47
C ALA A 978 -46.00 -28.96 4.30
N SER A 979 -45.21 -30.02 4.32
CA SER A 979 -45.41 -31.21 5.18
C SER A 979 -44.90 -30.97 6.59
N ASP A 980 -45.23 -31.84 7.56
CA ASP A 980 -45.01 -31.58 9.00
C ASP A 980 -43.52 -31.41 9.41
N THR A 981 -43.06 -30.16 9.34
CA THR A 981 -41.69 -29.71 9.64
C THR A 981 -41.36 -29.80 11.13
N ASN A 982 -42.31 -30.06 12.02
CA ASN A 982 -42.04 -30.22 13.45
C ASN A 982 -41.19 -31.46 13.77
N SER A 983 -41.20 -32.44 12.87
CA SER A 983 -40.38 -33.66 12.96
C SER A 983 -38.90 -33.46 12.61
N LEU A 984 -38.57 -32.41 11.84
CA LEU A 984 -37.23 -32.19 11.32
C LEU A 984 -36.32 -31.52 12.35
N ARG A 985 -35.12 -32.09 12.53
CA ARG A 985 -34.03 -31.49 13.30
C ARG A 985 -32.83 -31.26 12.40
N CYS A 986 -32.19 -30.11 12.57
CA CYS A 986 -31.08 -29.66 11.74
C CYS A 986 -30.04 -28.96 12.63
N SER A 987 -28.77 -29.03 12.25
CA SER A 987 -27.68 -28.26 12.88
C SER A 987 -27.73 -26.79 12.44
N THR A 988 -27.08 -25.88 13.17
CA THR A 988 -27.00 -24.47 12.76
C THR A 988 -26.38 -24.32 11.37
N PHE A 989 -25.33 -25.08 11.06
CA PHE A 989 -24.74 -25.10 9.71
C PHE A 989 -25.67 -25.80 8.68
N GLY A 990 -26.39 -26.85 9.06
CA GLY A 990 -27.41 -27.48 8.20
C GLY A 990 -28.55 -26.53 7.83
N CYS A 991 -29.02 -25.69 8.77
CA CYS A 991 -30.01 -24.65 8.50
C CYS A 991 -29.50 -23.66 7.44
N HIS A 992 -28.25 -23.21 7.58
CA HIS A 992 -27.59 -22.34 6.59
C HIS A 992 -27.57 -22.99 5.19
N VAL A 993 -27.11 -24.24 5.11
CA VAL A 993 -27.08 -25.05 3.87
C VAL A 993 -28.45 -25.13 3.18
N VAL A 994 -29.51 -25.40 3.95
CA VAL A 994 -30.87 -25.52 3.41
C VAL A 994 -31.42 -24.17 2.95
N LEU A 995 -31.07 -23.08 3.63
CA LEU A 995 -31.45 -21.72 3.20
C LEU A 995 -30.71 -21.29 1.91
N SER A 996 -29.44 -21.68 1.77
CA SER A 996 -28.70 -21.51 0.51
C SER A 996 -29.38 -22.29 -0.63
N ALA A 997 -29.90 -23.49 -0.36
CA ALA A 997 -30.64 -24.30 -1.33
C ALA A 997 -31.97 -23.66 -1.76
N LEU A 998 -32.75 -23.13 -0.81
CA LEU A 998 -33.97 -22.35 -1.12
C LEU A 998 -33.64 -21.09 -1.94
N SER A 999 -32.55 -20.40 -1.58
CA SER A 999 -32.07 -19.22 -2.32
C SER A 999 -31.65 -19.57 -3.76
N GLN A 1000 -31.03 -20.75 -3.98
CA GLN A 1000 -30.73 -21.26 -5.32
C GLN A 1000 -32.00 -21.50 -6.14
N GLN A 1001 -33.06 -22.07 -5.55
CA GLN A 1001 -34.34 -22.29 -6.25
C GLN A 1001 -35.08 -20.99 -6.59
N ILE A 1002 -35.07 -20.01 -5.69
CA ILE A 1002 -35.67 -18.68 -5.93
C ILE A 1002 -34.91 -17.96 -7.06
N TRP A 1003 -33.58 -18.04 -7.08
CA TRP A 1003 -32.77 -17.52 -8.19
C TRP A 1003 -33.06 -18.25 -9.52
N GLN A 1004 -33.15 -19.59 -9.52
CA GLN A 1004 -33.50 -20.37 -10.72
C GLN A 1004 -34.89 -19.98 -11.26
N SER A 1005 -35.89 -19.82 -10.37
CA SER A 1005 -37.24 -19.39 -10.74
C SER A 1005 -37.28 -17.96 -11.27
N ARG A 1006 -36.48 -17.03 -10.71
CA ARG A 1006 -36.30 -15.67 -11.25
C ARG A 1006 -35.74 -15.71 -12.67
N GLN A 1007 -34.69 -16.51 -12.90
CA GLN A 1007 -34.00 -16.60 -14.20
C GLN A 1007 -34.85 -17.26 -15.30
N SER A 1008 -35.90 -18.01 -14.93
CA SER A 1008 -36.88 -18.56 -15.88
C SER A 1008 -38.13 -17.68 -16.08
N SER A 1009 -38.20 -16.49 -15.46
CA SER A 1009 -39.39 -15.62 -15.47
C SER A 1009 -39.12 -14.30 -16.21
N SER A 1010 -40.15 -13.67 -16.79
CA SER A 1010 -39.97 -12.34 -17.37
C SER A 1010 -39.76 -11.28 -16.27
N PRO A 1011 -38.94 -10.24 -16.47
CA PRO A 1011 -38.66 -9.23 -15.44
C PRO A 1011 -39.87 -8.42 -14.94
N SER A 1012 -41.02 -8.51 -15.61
CA SER A 1012 -42.27 -7.83 -15.29
C SER A 1012 -43.35 -8.76 -14.71
N GLU A 1013 -43.05 -10.04 -14.48
CA GLU A 1013 -44.02 -11.05 -14.03
C GLU A 1013 -43.86 -11.39 -12.54
N ASN A 1014 -44.97 -11.78 -11.91
CA ASN A 1014 -44.95 -12.30 -10.54
C ASN A 1014 -44.22 -13.66 -10.51
N LEU A 1015 -43.35 -13.86 -9.51
CA LEU A 1015 -42.51 -15.05 -9.41
C LEU A 1015 -43.36 -16.35 -9.35
N PRO A 1016 -43.18 -17.31 -10.28
CA PRO A 1016 -43.89 -18.58 -10.24
C PRO A 1016 -43.60 -19.33 -8.94
N GLY A 1017 -44.66 -19.74 -8.23
CA GLY A 1017 -44.52 -20.45 -6.96
C GLY A 1017 -44.23 -19.57 -5.73
N LEU A 1018 -44.32 -18.24 -5.83
CA LEU A 1018 -44.08 -17.26 -4.76
C LEU A 1018 -44.65 -17.66 -3.38
N ALA A 1019 -45.91 -18.08 -3.33
CA ALA A 1019 -46.55 -18.51 -2.08
C ALA A 1019 -45.90 -19.75 -1.43
N LYS A 1020 -45.36 -20.69 -2.24
CA LYS A 1020 -44.60 -21.85 -1.73
C LYS A 1020 -43.26 -21.42 -1.15
N PHE A 1021 -42.55 -20.49 -1.81
CA PHE A 1021 -41.31 -19.93 -1.28
C PHE A 1021 -41.55 -19.15 0.02
N GLN A 1022 -42.66 -18.41 0.14
CA GLN A 1022 -43.02 -17.72 1.38
C GLN A 1022 -43.33 -18.71 2.53
N ALA A 1023 -44.04 -19.80 2.25
CA ALA A 1023 -44.27 -20.86 3.24
C ALA A 1023 -42.95 -21.52 3.67
N ALA A 1024 -42.13 -21.97 2.70
CA ALA A 1024 -40.84 -22.60 2.97
C ALA A 1024 -39.88 -21.73 3.80
N LEU A 1025 -39.91 -20.40 3.63
CA LEU A 1025 -39.10 -19.47 4.45
C LEU A 1025 -39.65 -19.31 5.87
N ARG A 1026 -40.97 -19.32 6.08
CA ARG A 1026 -41.58 -19.33 7.43
C ARG A 1026 -41.29 -20.64 8.15
N ASP A 1027 -41.46 -21.77 7.46
CA ASP A 1027 -41.17 -23.10 8.01
C ASP A 1027 -39.67 -23.26 8.32
N TRP A 1028 -38.79 -22.71 7.48
CA TRP A 1028 -37.35 -22.65 7.74
C TRP A 1028 -37.02 -21.80 8.97
N GLN A 1029 -37.69 -20.66 9.20
CA GLN A 1029 -37.50 -19.84 10.41
C GLN A 1029 -37.87 -20.64 11.67
N VAL A 1030 -38.98 -21.39 11.63
CA VAL A 1030 -39.44 -22.27 12.73
C VAL A 1030 -38.51 -23.48 12.92
N MET A 1031 -37.83 -23.96 11.87
CA MET A 1031 -36.78 -24.98 11.98
C MET A 1031 -35.49 -24.40 12.58
N ALA A 1032 -35.10 -23.19 12.20
CA ALA A 1032 -33.85 -22.56 12.62
C ALA A 1032 -33.87 -22.18 14.12
N THR A 1033 -34.97 -21.67 14.65
CA THR A 1033 -35.10 -21.37 16.10
C THR A 1033 -35.03 -22.62 16.97
N LYS A 1034 -35.45 -23.78 16.46
CA LYS A 1034 -35.30 -25.09 17.13
C LYS A 1034 -33.86 -25.65 17.09
N ALA A 1035 -32.98 -25.07 16.25
CA ALA A 1035 -31.59 -25.49 16.07
C ALA A 1035 -30.59 -24.71 16.94
N GLU A 1036 -31.01 -23.65 17.63
CA GLU A 1036 -30.12 -22.88 18.53
C GLU A 1036 -30.02 -23.54 19.93
N PRO A 1037 -28.81 -23.59 20.53
CA PRO A 1037 -28.62 -24.17 21.85
C PRO A 1037 -29.12 -23.23 22.98
N PRO A 1038 -29.77 -23.76 24.04
CA PRO A 1038 -30.16 -22.95 25.19
C PRO A 1038 -28.99 -22.21 25.85
N ALA A 1039 -29.20 -20.92 26.13
CA ALA A 1039 -28.18 -19.95 26.52
C ALA A 1039 -27.39 -20.30 27.80
N GLU A 1040 -27.97 -21.10 28.71
CA GLU A 1040 -27.39 -21.42 30.03
C GLU A 1040 -26.20 -22.41 29.98
N SER A 1041 -25.81 -22.90 28.80
CA SER A 1041 -24.90 -24.05 28.65
C SER A 1041 -23.58 -23.78 27.90
N SER A 1042 -23.31 -22.54 27.49
CA SER A 1042 -22.24 -22.20 26.55
C SER A 1042 -21.19 -21.25 27.16
N GLY A 1043 -20.05 -21.79 27.57
CA GLY A 1043 -18.87 -20.97 27.91
C GLY A 1043 -18.22 -20.28 26.70
N SER A 1044 -18.54 -20.75 25.48
CA SER A 1044 -17.99 -20.30 24.19
C SER A 1044 -19.10 -19.68 23.32
N ASN A 1045 -19.53 -18.46 23.66
CA ASN A 1045 -20.70 -17.77 23.09
C ASN A 1045 -20.58 -17.31 21.61
N LEU A 1046 -19.67 -17.88 20.80
CA LEU A 1046 -19.22 -17.23 19.55
C LEU A 1046 -19.34 -18.07 18.27
N GLU A 1047 -19.00 -19.36 18.28
CA GLU A 1047 -18.95 -20.17 17.05
C GLU A 1047 -20.34 -20.36 16.41
N SER A 1048 -21.36 -20.71 17.20
CA SER A 1048 -22.75 -20.83 16.70
C SER A 1048 -23.35 -19.47 16.30
N GLY A 1049 -22.87 -18.37 16.90
CA GLY A 1049 -23.36 -17.02 16.65
C GLY A 1049 -22.97 -16.44 15.28
N ALA A 1050 -21.87 -16.90 14.68
CA ALA A 1050 -21.49 -16.49 13.32
C ALA A 1050 -22.48 -17.06 12.27
N LEU A 1051 -22.67 -18.38 12.26
CA LEU A 1051 -23.53 -19.08 11.31
C LEU A 1051 -25.02 -18.72 11.44
N SER A 1052 -25.51 -18.47 12.66
CA SER A 1052 -26.86 -17.94 12.87
C SER A 1052 -27.01 -16.53 12.27
N ARG A 1053 -26.05 -15.62 12.53
CA ARG A 1053 -26.05 -14.26 11.94
C ARG A 1053 -26.03 -14.29 10.41
N ASP A 1054 -25.18 -15.12 9.80
CA ASP A 1054 -25.12 -15.25 8.34
C ASP A 1054 -26.42 -15.82 7.77
N SER A 1055 -27.01 -16.84 8.41
CA SER A 1055 -28.29 -17.41 7.99
C SER A 1055 -29.42 -16.37 8.07
N MET A 1056 -29.44 -15.54 9.11
CA MET A 1056 -30.40 -14.43 9.23
C MET A 1056 -30.15 -13.30 8.22
N ASN A 1057 -28.91 -13.05 7.81
CA ASN A 1057 -28.59 -12.08 6.75
C ASN A 1057 -28.90 -12.63 5.36
N LEU A 1058 -28.71 -13.93 5.12
CA LEU A 1058 -29.15 -14.63 3.92
C LEU A 1058 -30.68 -14.62 3.83
N LEU A 1059 -31.40 -14.92 4.92
CA LEU A 1059 -32.87 -14.90 4.98
C LEU A 1059 -33.45 -13.53 4.57
N ARG A 1060 -32.87 -12.44 5.07
CA ARG A 1060 -33.24 -11.07 4.70
C ARG A 1060 -33.03 -10.82 3.20
N LEU A 1061 -31.91 -11.27 2.63
CA LEU A 1061 -31.64 -11.22 1.20
C LEU A 1061 -32.64 -12.06 0.40
N THR A 1062 -32.99 -13.27 0.86
CA THR A 1062 -33.96 -14.14 0.19
C THR A 1062 -35.35 -13.49 0.15
N HIS A 1063 -35.80 -12.81 1.21
CA HIS A 1063 -37.04 -12.01 1.21
C HIS A 1063 -36.96 -10.82 0.23
N VAL A 1064 -35.82 -10.15 0.11
CA VAL A 1064 -35.61 -9.10 -0.90
C VAL A 1064 -35.71 -9.67 -2.33
N MET A 1065 -35.15 -10.85 -2.59
CA MET A 1065 -35.25 -11.53 -3.89
C MET A 1065 -36.69 -11.92 -4.28
N LEU A 1066 -37.60 -12.11 -3.32
CA LEU A 1066 -39.03 -12.29 -3.58
C LEU A 1066 -39.72 -10.99 -4.01
N ALA A 1067 -39.20 -9.82 -3.63
CA ALA A 1067 -39.79 -8.51 -3.92
C ALA A 1067 -39.13 -7.73 -5.08
N LEU A 1068 -37.85 -7.95 -5.38
CA LEU A 1068 -37.09 -7.27 -6.44
C LEU A 1068 -36.08 -8.19 -7.12
N ASP A 1069 -35.93 -8.05 -8.44
CA ASP A 1069 -34.80 -8.60 -9.19
C ASP A 1069 -33.61 -7.62 -9.15
N THR A 1070 -32.49 -8.04 -8.54
CA THR A 1070 -31.21 -7.32 -8.56
C THR A 1070 -30.15 -7.99 -9.46
N SER A 1071 -30.51 -9.07 -10.16
CA SER A 1071 -29.58 -9.94 -10.92
C SER A 1071 -28.81 -9.16 -12.00
N LYS A 1072 -29.48 -8.22 -12.68
CA LYS A 1072 -28.85 -7.34 -13.68
C LYS A 1072 -27.82 -6.37 -13.11
N VAL A 1073 -27.98 -5.94 -11.84
CA VAL A 1073 -26.97 -5.12 -11.15
C VAL A 1073 -25.78 -6.00 -10.75
N LYS A 1074 -26.06 -7.20 -10.22
CA LYS A 1074 -25.05 -8.18 -9.78
C LYS A 1074 -24.09 -8.62 -10.87
N THR A 1075 -24.58 -8.85 -12.09
CA THR A 1075 -23.72 -9.12 -13.27
C THR A 1075 -22.73 -7.97 -13.57
N VAL A 1076 -23.00 -6.74 -13.14
CA VAL A 1076 -22.07 -5.60 -13.27
C VAL A 1076 -21.09 -5.53 -12.11
N ILE A 1077 -21.42 -6.06 -10.92
CA ILE A 1077 -20.49 -6.15 -9.77
C ILE A 1077 -19.25 -7.01 -10.14
N CYS A 1078 -19.41 -8.01 -11.01
CA CYS A 1078 -18.29 -8.76 -11.61
C CYS A 1078 -17.19 -7.90 -12.25
N ARG A 1079 -17.53 -6.69 -12.72
CA ARG A 1079 -16.62 -5.76 -13.40
C ARG A 1079 -15.78 -4.93 -12.44
N GLN A 1080 -16.11 -4.93 -11.14
CA GLN A 1080 -15.44 -4.15 -10.09
C GLN A 1080 -15.41 -2.62 -10.32
N ASP A 1081 -16.29 -2.11 -11.20
CA ASP A 1081 -16.44 -0.68 -11.50
C ASP A 1081 -17.62 -0.07 -10.73
N ALA A 1082 -17.33 0.79 -9.76
CA ALA A 1082 -18.33 1.49 -8.96
C ALA A 1082 -19.24 2.42 -9.78
N GLN A 1083 -18.77 2.99 -10.89
CA GLN A 1083 -19.58 3.88 -11.74
C GLN A 1083 -20.58 3.09 -12.58
N GLY A 1084 -20.15 1.99 -13.20
CA GLY A 1084 -21.00 1.05 -13.91
C GLY A 1084 -22.05 0.38 -13.01
N ILE A 1085 -21.68 -0.01 -11.79
CA ILE A 1085 -22.65 -0.53 -10.80
C ILE A 1085 -23.69 0.54 -10.46
N ALA A 1086 -23.26 1.78 -10.16
CA ALA A 1086 -24.18 2.89 -9.87
C ALA A 1086 -25.08 3.24 -11.06
N GLN A 1087 -24.61 3.08 -12.31
CA GLN A 1087 -25.44 3.22 -13.51
C GLN A 1087 -26.47 2.09 -13.60
N ALA A 1088 -26.07 0.84 -13.39
CA ALA A 1088 -26.97 -0.31 -13.41
C ALA A 1088 -28.08 -0.23 -12.34
N MET A 1089 -27.76 0.26 -11.13
CA MET A 1089 -28.73 0.53 -10.06
C MET A 1089 -29.83 1.51 -10.49
N ARG A 1090 -29.53 2.46 -11.40
CA ARG A 1090 -30.52 3.41 -11.96
C ARG A 1090 -31.29 2.81 -13.15
N SER A 1091 -30.62 2.10 -14.05
CA SER A 1091 -31.20 1.65 -15.33
C SER A 1091 -31.89 0.30 -15.32
N HIS A 1092 -31.61 -0.56 -14.32
CA HIS A 1092 -32.12 -1.94 -14.29
C HIS A 1092 -33.02 -2.26 -13.09
N CYS A 1093 -33.07 -1.39 -12.06
CA CYS A 1093 -34.00 -1.50 -10.95
C CYS A 1093 -35.00 -0.32 -11.02
N SER A 1094 -36.24 -0.62 -11.40
CA SER A 1094 -37.31 0.36 -11.61
C SER A 1094 -38.67 -0.24 -11.22
N GLY A 1095 -39.47 0.48 -10.43
CA GLY A 1095 -40.87 0.13 -10.15
C GLY A 1095 -41.07 -1.09 -9.25
N VAL A 1096 -40.70 -1.00 -7.97
CA VAL A 1096 -41.08 -2.01 -6.97
C VAL A 1096 -42.60 -2.00 -6.79
N LEU A 1097 -43.27 -3.15 -6.97
CA LEU A 1097 -44.72 -3.23 -6.83
C LEU A 1097 -45.14 -3.23 -5.35
N ARG A 1098 -45.94 -2.22 -4.96
CA ARG A 1098 -46.52 -2.11 -3.61
C ARG A 1098 -47.34 -3.35 -3.28
N SER A 1099 -46.93 -4.05 -2.21
CA SER A 1099 -47.47 -5.34 -1.79
C SER A 1099 -47.08 -5.63 -0.33
N GLU A 1100 -47.80 -6.55 0.33
CA GLU A 1100 -47.44 -7.11 1.64
C GLU A 1100 -46.00 -7.69 1.62
N ILE A 1101 -45.62 -8.31 0.50
CA ILE A 1101 -44.30 -8.93 0.28
C ILE A 1101 -43.21 -7.86 0.23
N ALA A 1102 -43.44 -6.77 -0.51
CA ALA A 1102 -42.51 -5.64 -0.55
C ALA A 1102 -42.41 -4.93 0.83
N SER A 1103 -43.53 -4.82 1.55
CA SER A 1103 -43.56 -4.24 2.91
C SER A 1103 -42.79 -5.11 3.91
N THR A 1104 -42.93 -6.43 3.82
CA THR A 1104 -42.17 -7.43 4.60
C THR A 1104 -40.67 -7.35 4.30
N ALA A 1105 -40.28 -7.31 3.02
CA ALA A 1105 -38.89 -7.14 2.62
C ALA A 1105 -38.29 -5.80 3.08
N ALA A 1106 -39.08 -4.71 3.03
CA ALA A 1106 -38.66 -3.39 3.51
C ALA A 1106 -38.45 -3.39 5.03
N LEU A 1107 -39.34 -4.05 5.78
CA LEU A 1107 -39.22 -4.27 7.22
C LEU A 1107 -37.95 -5.06 7.57
N PHE A 1108 -37.64 -6.15 6.85
CA PHE A 1108 -36.38 -6.89 7.04
C PHE A 1108 -35.13 -6.05 6.74
N ALA A 1109 -35.16 -5.24 5.67
CA ALA A 1109 -34.05 -4.36 5.29
C ALA A 1109 -33.78 -3.27 6.34
N ILE A 1110 -34.81 -2.58 6.85
CA ILE A 1110 -34.62 -1.53 7.87
C ILE A 1110 -34.19 -2.10 9.23
N HIS A 1111 -34.63 -3.31 9.61
CA HIS A 1111 -34.15 -3.95 10.84
C HIS A 1111 -32.66 -4.30 10.78
N ALA A 1112 -32.14 -4.70 9.61
CA ALA A 1112 -30.70 -4.88 9.42
C ALA A 1112 -29.93 -3.57 9.65
N PHE A 1113 -30.39 -2.46 9.06
CA PHE A 1113 -29.77 -1.14 9.25
C PHE A 1113 -29.87 -0.66 10.70
N ARG A 1114 -31.04 -0.80 11.35
CA ARG A 1114 -31.26 -0.38 12.73
C ARG A 1114 -30.37 -1.13 13.73
N ARG A 1115 -30.02 -2.39 13.46
CA ARG A 1115 -29.03 -3.14 14.27
C ARG A 1115 -27.62 -2.56 14.15
N ILE A 1116 -27.21 -2.10 12.96
CA ILE A 1116 -25.93 -1.40 12.75
C ILE A 1116 -25.92 -0.04 13.49
N VAL A 1117 -27.02 0.70 13.42
CA VAL A 1117 -27.15 2.02 14.06
C VAL A 1117 -27.14 1.88 15.59
N LYS A 1118 -27.94 0.96 16.17
CA LYS A 1118 -27.94 0.66 17.62
C LYS A 1118 -26.59 0.20 18.15
N ALA A 1119 -25.79 -0.52 17.35
CA ALA A 1119 -24.44 -0.94 17.73
C ALA A 1119 -23.38 0.18 17.60
N GLY A 1120 -23.75 1.35 17.06
CA GLY A 1120 -22.85 2.48 16.84
C GLY A 1120 -22.08 2.36 15.53
N VAL A 1121 -22.43 3.18 14.54
CA VAL A 1121 -21.86 3.18 13.18
C VAL A 1121 -20.33 3.07 13.13
N ASN A 1122 -19.62 3.86 13.93
CA ASN A 1122 -18.14 3.85 13.92
C ASN A 1122 -17.54 2.63 14.66
N VAL A 1123 -18.27 2.02 15.59
CA VAL A 1123 -17.87 0.78 16.29
C VAL A 1123 -18.01 -0.40 15.34
N VAL A 1124 -19.15 -0.51 14.64
CA VAL A 1124 -19.38 -1.55 13.63
C VAL A 1124 -18.29 -1.53 12.54
N THR A 1125 -17.92 -0.36 12.03
CA THR A 1125 -16.86 -0.24 11.01
C THR A 1125 -15.44 -0.62 11.47
N ARG A 1126 -15.21 -0.82 12.78
CA ARG A 1126 -13.89 -1.17 13.34
C ARG A 1126 -13.84 -2.53 14.05
N ARG A 1127 -14.96 -2.98 14.62
CA ARG A 1127 -15.04 -4.20 15.44
C ARG A 1127 -15.72 -5.36 14.72
N TRP A 1128 -16.75 -5.09 13.92
CA TRP A 1128 -17.51 -6.15 13.23
C TRP A 1128 -16.93 -6.56 11.88
N SER A 1129 -15.90 -5.88 11.36
CA SER A 1129 -15.16 -6.32 10.16
C SER A 1129 -14.47 -7.68 10.30
N LEU A 1130 -14.21 -8.11 11.55
CA LEU A 1130 -13.69 -9.43 11.89
C LEU A 1130 -14.80 -10.46 12.22
N GLU A 1131 -16.04 -10.00 12.45
CA GLU A 1131 -17.16 -10.84 12.89
C GLU A 1131 -18.19 -11.16 11.79
N LEU A 1132 -18.03 -10.57 10.59
CA LEU A 1132 -19.02 -10.60 9.51
C LEU A 1132 -18.43 -11.15 8.22
N SER A 1133 -19.17 -12.07 7.59
CA SER A 1133 -18.85 -12.60 6.28
C SER A 1133 -18.90 -11.50 5.19
N PRO A 1134 -18.07 -11.58 4.13
CA PRO A 1134 -18.20 -10.73 2.94
C PRO A 1134 -19.62 -10.73 2.35
N GLN A 1135 -20.32 -11.87 2.45
CA GLN A 1135 -21.69 -12.06 1.98
C GLN A 1135 -22.72 -11.22 2.77
N THR A 1136 -22.53 -11.00 4.07
CA THR A 1136 -23.38 -10.10 4.86
C THR A 1136 -23.41 -8.69 4.26
N TYR A 1137 -22.27 -8.18 3.76
CA TYR A 1137 -22.23 -6.87 3.12
C TYR A 1137 -22.93 -6.84 1.74
N SER A 1138 -22.97 -7.96 1.00
CA SER A 1138 -23.79 -8.08 -0.21
C SER A 1138 -25.28 -8.03 0.11
N SER A 1139 -25.71 -8.75 1.15
CA SER A 1139 -27.10 -8.69 1.66
C SER A 1139 -27.51 -7.27 2.07
N TRP A 1140 -26.60 -6.51 2.72
CA TRP A 1140 -26.86 -5.10 3.06
C TRP A 1140 -26.94 -4.18 1.84
N PHE A 1141 -26.14 -4.43 0.79
CA PHE A 1141 -26.23 -3.69 -0.47
C PHE A 1141 -27.58 -3.93 -1.17
N ASP A 1142 -28.00 -5.19 -1.31
CA ASP A 1142 -29.31 -5.56 -1.86
C ASP A 1142 -30.47 -4.96 -1.06
N GLY A 1143 -30.42 -5.08 0.29
CA GLY A 1143 -31.42 -4.50 1.19
C GLY A 1143 -31.50 -2.99 1.09
N CYS A 1144 -30.38 -2.29 0.88
CA CYS A 1144 -30.37 -0.85 0.68
C CYS A 1144 -30.91 -0.45 -0.71
N LEU A 1145 -30.47 -1.12 -1.77
CA LEU A 1145 -30.99 -0.90 -3.13
C LEU A 1145 -32.50 -1.13 -3.17
N PHE A 1146 -32.98 -2.20 -2.53
CA PHE A 1146 -34.40 -2.46 -2.37
C PHE A 1146 -35.13 -1.36 -1.59
N LEU A 1147 -34.67 -1.01 -0.39
CA LEU A 1147 -35.37 -0.05 0.47
C LEU A 1147 -35.39 1.36 -0.15
N SER A 1148 -34.30 1.77 -0.81
CA SER A 1148 -34.23 3.01 -1.58
C SER A 1148 -35.23 2.98 -2.75
N LYS A 1149 -35.24 1.91 -3.55
CA LYS A 1149 -36.17 1.75 -4.69
C LYS A 1149 -37.63 1.63 -4.29
N TRP A 1150 -37.92 1.06 -3.12
CA TRP A 1150 -39.26 0.99 -2.55
C TRP A 1150 -39.73 2.38 -2.08
N LEU A 1151 -38.87 3.15 -1.41
CA LEU A 1151 -39.15 4.54 -1.02
C LEU A 1151 -39.37 5.47 -2.22
N GLU A 1152 -38.58 5.32 -3.30
CA GLU A 1152 -38.78 6.05 -4.57
C GLU A 1152 -40.21 5.88 -5.11
N THR A 1153 -40.89 4.75 -4.86
CA THR A 1153 -42.27 4.53 -5.33
C THR A 1153 -43.32 5.36 -4.60
N PHE A 1154 -43.05 5.81 -3.36
CA PHE A 1154 -43.93 6.72 -2.64
C PHE A 1154 -43.62 8.19 -2.97
N GLU A 1155 -42.35 8.48 -3.25
CA GLU A 1155 -41.86 9.82 -3.60
C GLU A 1155 -42.26 10.22 -5.02
N ALA A 1156 -42.29 9.28 -5.96
CA ALA A 1156 -42.77 9.49 -7.33
C ALA A 1156 -44.32 9.43 -7.46
N ALA A 1157 -45.02 8.90 -6.45
CA ALA A 1157 -46.48 8.72 -6.49
C ALA A 1157 -47.24 9.94 -5.96
N GLU A 1158 -47.09 11.10 -6.62
CA GLU A 1158 -47.98 12.22 -6.35
C GLU A 1158 -49.45 11.86 -6.65
N HIS A 1159 -50.21 11.69 -5.56
CA HIS A 1159 -51.67 11.80 -5.48
C HIS A 1159 -52.54 10.61 -5.96
N ALA A 1160 -51.97 9.41 -6.18
CA ALA A 1160 -52.75 8.26 -6.69
C ALA A 1160 -53.37 7.33 -5.62
N VAL A 1161 -52.59 6.81 -4.65
CA VAL A 1161 -53.03 5.75 -3.71
C VAL A 1161 -52.43 5.96 -2.31
N PRO A 1162 -53.24 6.07 -1.23
CA PRO A 1162 -52.74 6.32 0.13
C PRO A 1162 -51.87 5.16 0.66
N LEU A 1163 -51.01 5.46 1.63
CA LEU A 1163 -50.12 4.47 2.28
C LEU A 1163 -50.90 3.55 3.22
N SER A 1164 -50.61 2.25 3.20
CA SER A 1164 -51.10 1.28 4.18
C SER A 1164 -50.51 1.54 5.56
N ARG A 1165 -51.11 0.96 6.62
CA ARG A 1165 -50.60 1.09 7.99
C ARG A 1165 -49.18 0.50 8.13
N GLU A 1166 -48.86 -0.55 7.39
CA GLU A 1166 -47.55 -1.18 7.38
C GLU A 1166 -46.51 -0.32 6.65
N GLU A 1167 -46.86 0.23 5.48
CA GLU A 1167 -46.00 1.15 4.72
C GLU A 1167 -45.68 2.40 5.57
N GLN A 1168 -46.67 2.94 6.29
CA GLN A 1168 -46.49 4.05 7.24
C GLN A 1168 -45.55 3.67 8.40
N ASN A 1169 -45.73 2.49 9.00
CA ASN A 1169 -44.88 1.99 10.09
C ASN A 1169 -43.42 1.80 9.67
N VAL A 1170 -43.17 1.27 8.47
CA VAL A 1170 -41.80 1.12 7.95
C VAL A 1170 -41.21 2.50 7.60
N GLN A 1171 -41.99 3.42 7.01
CA GLN A 1171 -41.51 4.76 6.68
C GLN A 1171 -41.17 5.59 7.95
N SER A 1172 -41.93 5.47 9.04
CA SER A 1172 -41.59 6.13 10.32
C SER A 1172 -40.33 5.52 10.95
N LEU A 1173 -40.18 4.19 10.90
CA LEU A 1173 -38.99 3.48 11.36
C LEU A 1173 -37.73 3.86 10.59
N VAL A 1174 -37.82 4.09 9.27
CA VAL A 1174 -36.71 4.63 8.46
C VAL A 1174 -36.30 6.03 8.94
N ARG A 1175 -37.26 6.95 9.14
CA ARG A 1175 -36.98 8.31 9.63
C ARG A 1175 -36.32 8.31 11.01
N GLN A 1176 -36.84 7.53 11.97
CA GLN A 1176 -36.22 7.38 13.29
C GLN A 1176 -34.78 6.86 13.17
N THR A 1177 -34.57 5.79 12.40
CA THR A 1177 -33.26 5.15 12.29
C THR A 1177 -32.23 6.08 11.63
N LEU A 1178 -32.65 6.96 10.72
CA LEU A 1178 -31.77 7.99 10.12
C LEU A 1178 -31.41 9.11 11.10
N GLN A 1179 -32.37 9.58 11.90
CA GLN A 1179 -32.12 10.56 12.97
C GLN A 1179 -31.14 10.02 14.01
N GLU A 1180 -31.27 8.74 14.39
CA GLU A 1180 -30.31 8.02 15.26
C GLU A 1180 -28.92 7.85 14.57
N ALA A 1181 -28.88 7.57 13.27
CA ALA A 1181 -27.64 7.30 12.54
C ALA A 1181 -26.75 8.53 12.32
N ASN A 1182 -27.33 9.67 11.95
CA ASN A 1182 -26.60 10.92 11.76
C ASN A 1182 -27.52 12.16 11.81
N PRO A 1183 -27.62 12.83 12.97
CA PRO A 1183 -28.44 14.03 13.14
C PRO A 1183 -28.11 15.19 12.16
N SER A 1184 -26.90 15.22 11.60
CA SER A 1184 -26.50 16.27 10.63
C SER A 1184 -27.00 16.03 9.21
N LEU A 1185 -27.47 14.82 8.87
CA LEU A 1185 -28.05 14.54 7.54
C LEU A 1185 -29.53 14.95 7.48
N CYS A 1186 -30.33 14.70 8.51
CA CYS A 1186 -31.78 14.97 8.54
C CYS A 1186 -32.17 16.47 8.57
N GLN A 1187 -31.23 17.38 8.27
CA GLN A 1187 -31.51 18.78 7.93
C GLN A 1187 -31.47 19.03 6.41
N SER A 1188 -31.25 17.99 5.60
CA SER A 1188 -31.15 18.10 4.14
C SER A 1188 -32.53 18.12 3.46
N THR A 1189 -32.64 18.84 2.35
CA THR A 1189 -33.88 18.94 1.56
C THR A 1189 -34.02 17.79 0.56
N LEU A 1190 -33.61 16.57 0.93
CA LEU A 1190 -33.46 15.45 0.00
C LEU A 1190 -34.52 14.36 0.22
N PRO A 1191 -34.80 13.53 -0.81
CA PRO A 1191 -35.67 12.37 -0.67
C PRO A 1191 -35.13 11.35 0.35
N LEU A 1192 -36.03 10.67 1.05
CA LEU A 1192 -35.70 9.67 2.07
C LEU A 1192 -34.99 8.45 1.45
N SER A 1193 -35.34 8.12 0.19
CA SER A 1193 -34.64 7.14 -0.64
C SER A 1193 -33.16 7.46 -0.87
N VAL A 1194 -32.79 8.74 -0.92
CA VAL A 1194 -31.40 9.21 -1.10
C VAL A 1194 -30.68 9.27 0.24
N GLU A 1195 -31.33 9.73 1.32
CA GLU A 1195 -30.74 9.76 2.66
C GLU A 1195 -30.34 8.36 3.16
N ILE A 1196 -31.22 7.36 3.00
CA ILE A 1196 -30.94 5.98 3.41
C ILE A 1196 -29.76 5.36 2.63
N MET A 1197 -29.65 5.67 1.34
CA MET A 1197 -28.52 5.25 0.50
C MET A 1197 -27.21 5.91 0.96
N ARG A 1198 -27.22 7.21 1.32
CA ARG A 1198 -26.02 7.90 1.83
C ARG A 1198 -25.57 7.36 3.19
N ALA A 1199 -26.52 7.07 4.09
CA ALA A 1199 -26.22 6.57 5.42
C ALA A 1199 -25.54 5.19 5.36
N TRP A 1200 -26.11 4.24 4.62
CA TRP A 1200 -25.49 2.93 4.39
C TRP A 1200 -24.17 3.01 3.61
N ALA A 1201 -24.08 3.84 2.56
CA ALA A 1201 -22.83 4.05 1.83
C ALA A 1201 -21.70 4.51 2.76
N SER A 1202 -21.99 5.41 3.71
CA SER A 1202 -20.99 5.93 4.67
C SER A 1202 -20.42 4.88 5.64
N ILE A 1203 -21.10 3.74 5.81
CA ILE A 1203 -20.61 2.57 6.55
C ILE A 1203 -19.72 1.73 5.62
N LEU A 1204 -20.21 1.35 4.44
CA LEU A 1204 -19.48 0.46 3.52
C LEU A 1204 -18.20 1.09 2.96
N THR A 1205 -18.17 2.41 2.70
CA THR A 1205 -16.95 3.10 2.25
C THR A 1205 -15.83 3.15 3.29
N LYS A 1206 -16.14 2.94 4.58
CA LYS A 1206 -15.15 2.91 5.68
C LYS A 1206 -14.56 1.51 5.92
N HIS A 1207 -15.05 0.48 5.23
CA HIS A 1207 -14.63 -0.90 5.46
C HIS A 1207 -13.36 -1.23 4.68
N GLU A 1208 -12.22 -1.33 5.36
CA GLU A 1208 -10.91 -1.48 4.72
C GLU A 1208 -10.50 -2.94 4.47
N THR A 1209 -11.08 -3.92 5.16
CA THR A 1209 -10.63 -5.32 5.16
C THR A 1209 -10.87 -6.04 3.83
N TRP A 1210 -12.08 -5.92 3.26
CA TRP A 1210 -12.47 -6.58 1.99
C TRP A 1210 -12.82 -5.57 0.91
N GLY A 1211 -12.08 -5.60 -0.21
CA GLY A 1211 -12.18 -4.61 -1.28
C GLY A 1211 -13.53 -4.60 -2.01
N PHE A 1212 -14.19 -5.75 -2.12
CA PHE A 1212 -15.56 -5.88 -2.62
C PHE A 1212 -16.52 -4.90 -1.91
N VAL A 1213 -16.46 -4.82 -0.58
CA VAL A 1213 -17.34 -3.97 0.25
C VAL A 1213 -17.12 -2.47 -0.05
N SER A 1214 -15.86 -2.07 -0.24
CA SER A 1214 -15.50 -0.68 -0.57
C SER A 1214 -16.04 -0.24 -1.94
N ILE A 1215 -16.05 -1.14 -2.93
CA ILE A 1215 -16.64 -0.89 -4.25
C ILE A 1215 -18.16 -0.72 -4.16
N LEU A 1216 -18.86 -1.59 -3.39
CA LEU A 1216 -20.31 -1.46 -3.18
C LEU A 1216 -20.65 -0.12 -2.52
N GLY A 1217 -19.95 0.25 -1.43
CA GLY A 1217 -20.12 1.55 -0.78
C GLY A 1217 -19.86 2.74 -1.70
N SER A 1218 -18.83 2.64 -2.56
CA SER A 1218 -18.51 3.66 -3.55
C SER A 1218 -19.61 3.81 -4.61
N ALA A 1219 -20.15 2.70 -5.11
CA ALA A 1219 -21.26 2.71 -6.07
C ALA A 1219 -22.52 3.35 -5.48
N MET A 1220 -22.86 3.02 -4.23
CA MET A 1220 -23.98 3.63 -3.50
C MET A 1220 -23.77 5.14 -3.28
N GLN A 1221 -22.54 5.57 -2.99
CA GLN A 1221 -22.21 6.99 -2.86
C GLN A 1221 -22.31 7.74 -4.21
N ILE A 1222 -21.94 7.10 -5.32
CA ILE A 1222 -22.10 7.66 -6.68
C ILE A 1222 -23.59 7.74 -7.06
N TYR A 1223 -24.39 6.73 -6.72
CA TYR A 1223 -25.85 6.74 -6.89
C TYR A 1223 -26.47 7.95 -6.18
N ALA A 1224 -26.21 8.08 -4.88
CA ALA A 1224 -26.83 9.09 -4.03
C ALA A 1224 -26.27 10.53 -4.19
N ARG A 1225 -25.25 10.73 -5.02
CA ARG A 1225 -24.75 12.06 -5.43
C ARG A 1225 -25.39 12.59 -6.71
N SER A 1226 -26.02 11.73 -7.51
CA SER A 1226 -26.60 12.08 -8.81
C SER A 1226 -28.13 12.21 -8.82
N GLY A 1227 -28.79 11.80 -7.73
CA GLY A 1227 -30.25 11.78 -7.56
C GLY A 1227 -30.76 12.89 -6.65
N GLY A 1228 -30.07 14.02 -6.60
CA GLY A 1228 -30.41 15.21 -5.79
C GLY A 1228 -29.57 16.41 -6.21
#